data_AF-A0A2E6ELL0-F1
#
_entry.id   AF-A0A2E6ELL0-F1
#
_cell.length_a   1.000
_cell.length_b   1.000
_cell.length_c   1.000
_cell.angle_alpha   90.00
_cell.angle_beta   90.00
_cell.angle_gamma   90.00
#
_symmetry.space_group_name_H-M   'P 1'
#
loop_
_entity.id
_entity.type
_entity.pdbx_description
1 polymer ?
#
loop_
_entity_poly.entity_id
_entity_poly.type
_entity_poly.pdbx_seq_one_letter_code
_entity_poly.pdbx_strand_id
1 'polypeptide(L)'
;MLRPCSALLMLLLVLPVSSAQAQPQASLDIQRFIPTAGHHGFITIDDATMLERMRPGFDLYLSYSHRPLQEADGALRRKSGVVDGIVSGHLRAGFAFSHWAQVDVAIPFVQNIIKGQSFDERTTDPSVGSTSTGDLVLSGKFRLIPEKKGVGLAVIPFFTFPTGSVALFTTNGVPTFGVKAAFSKRWKVFHWATHVGYRFKPNGAVVSGTVSADDELVFAAGAGITPIYKWLDINVELIGAIIVGESRTDTPDYRGRAAAHSPLEVLGNLRLTLPFGLDITLGGGAGLTGGVGTPAFRLLAGVSWSSRSDRDGDGVAGKADLCPFIEEDRDGFRDGDGCPEPDNDMDGFLDGEDKCPVDAEDMDGVEDDDGCPDLDNDGDGIEDQDDRCPDEAEDLDGHRDRDGCPELDNDYDGIEDSSDACPLSKEDKDGFEDHDGCPEEDNDGDGIADLDDYCPDAVGGGGPTGCPDDIKAVVRGDKIVILEKIHFKSDRAVIVGGSLEVLDAVRDRLIENPQLLKIRVEGHTDERADASYNLRLSQQRAEAVVAHLVKEGVAASRLEAVGYGESRRLSEQSTQEGRAMNRRVEFSIIQVQEVIAPVPETREPAKGSPEPGAGQPESVESPTSSEEPEEPSADGLDDPDKDPS
;
A
#
# COMPACT_ATOMS: atom_id res chain seq x y z
N MET A 1 -17.16 -29.80 9.32
CA MET A 1 -16.84 -30.79 10.36
C MET A 1 -17.56 -30.40 11.65
N LEU A 2 -18.58 -31.16 12.06
CA LEU A 2 -19.26 -30.96 13.33
C LEU A 2 -18.34 -31.39 14.48
N ARG A 3 -18.01 -30.48 15.39
CA ARG A 3 -17.41 -30.80 16.70
C ARG A 3 -18.36 -30.37 17.82
N PRO A 4 -18.42 -31.15 18.91
CA PRO A 4 -19.57 -31.22 19.80
C PRO A 4 -19.45 -30.19 20.92
N CYS A 5 -20.43 -29.30 21.06
CA CYS A 5 -20.61 -28.54 22.29
C CYS A 5 -21.57 -29.32 23.20
N SER A 6 -21.04 -30.36 23.83
CA SER A 6 -21.65 -30.99 24.98
C SER A 6 -21.35 -30.14 26.22
N ALA A 7 -22.33 -30.07 27.12
CA ALA A 7 -22.32 -29.43 28.43
C ALA A 7 -22.64 -27.91 28.45
N LEU A 8 -23.94 -27.58 28.39
CA LEU A 8 -24.66 -26.89 29.49
C LEU A 8 -26.16 -26.74 29.14
N LEU A 9 -26.90 -27.84 29.05
CA LEU A 9 -28.35 -27.79 28.92
C LEU A 9 -29.00 -28.90 29.77
N MET A 10 -28.97 -28.72 31.08
CA MET A 10 -29.93 -29.35 32.00
C MET A 10 -29.95 -28.54 33.30
N LEU A 11 -30.74 -27.46 33.30
CA LEU A 11 -31.38 -27.02 34.54
C LEU A 11 -32.87 -27.27 34.37
N LEU A 12 -33.27 -28.52 34.61
CA LEU A 12 -34.65 -28.93 34.81
C LEU A 12 -35.09 -28.33 36.16
N LEU A 13 -35.66 -27.13 36.11
CA LEU A 13 -36.39 -26.54 37.23
C LEU A 13 -37.72 -27.28 37.36
N VAL A 14 -37.76 -28.27 38.25
CA VAL A 14 -39.00 -28.87 38.74
C VAL A 14 -39.74 -27.78 39.52
N LEU A 15 -40.68 -27.09 38.86
CA LEU A 15 -41.62 -26.20 39.53
C LEU A 15 -42.70 -27.07 40.20
N PRO A 16 -42.88 -26.98 41.54
CA PRO A 16 -44.05 -27.58 42.16
C PRO A 16 -45.27 -26.72 41.79
N VAL A 17 -46.13 -27.23 40.90
CA VAL A 17 -47.46 -26.66 40.67
C VAL A 17 -48.33 -27.04 41.88
N SER A 18 -48.29 -26.21 42.92
CA SER A 18 -49.28 -26.27 43.99
C SER A 18 -50.49 -25.43 43.58
N SER A 19 -51.52 -26.09 43.05
CA SER A 19 -52.83 -25.49 42.88
C SER A 19 -53.54 -25.44 44.24
N ALA A 20 -53.37 -24.32 44.97
CA ALA A 20 -54.19 -24.00 46.12
C ALA A 20 -55.36 -23.11 45.70
N GLN A 21 -56.59 -23.62 45.81
CA GLN A 21 -57.79 -22.79 45.74
C GLN A 21 -57.84 -21.89 46.98
N ALA A 22 -57.74 -20.58 46.81
CA ALA A 22 -57.99 -19.59 47.85
C ALA A 22 -59.04 -18.57 47.36
N GLN A 23 -59.88 -18.10 48.30
CA GLN A 23 -60.90 -17.07 48.09
C GLN A 23 -60.32 -15.82 47.39
N PRO A 24 -61.13 -15.02 46.67
CA PRO A 24 -60.64 -13.85 45.94
C PRO A 24 -60.14 -12.79 46.92
N GLN A 25 -58.85 -12.86 47.22
CA GLN A 25 -58.11 -11.88 47.98
C GLN A 25 -57.61 -10.84 46.97
N ALA A 26 -57.69 -9.55 47.31
CA ALA A 26 -57.18 -8.49 46.45
C ALA A 26 -55.70 -8.77 46.12
N SER A 27 -55.40 -9.00 44.84
CA SER A 27 -54.08 -9.34 44.35
C SER A 27 -53.45 -8.14 43.65
N LEU A 28 -52.19 -7.85 43.96
CA LEU A 28 -51.50 -6.67 43.46
C LEU A 28 -50.05 -7.04 43.15
N ASP A 29 -49.60 -6.69 41.96
CA ASP A 29 -48.18 -6.77 41.60
C ASP A 29 -47.52 -5.40 41.80
N ILE A 30 -46.51 -5.36 42.68
CA ILE A 30 -45.73 -4.15 42.98
C ILE A 30 -44.34 -4.16 42.30
N GLN A 31 -44.02 -5.20 41.51
CA GLN A 31 -42.78 -5.31 40.73
C GLN A 31 -42.91 -4.60 39.37
N ARG A 32 -42.80 -3.27 39.39
CA ARG A 32 -42.91 -2.44 38.17
C ARG A 32 -41.63 -2.36 37.34
N PHE A 33 -40.47 -2.62 37.95
CA PHE A 33 -39.18 -2.57 37.27
C PHE A 33 -38.98 -3.86 36.50
N ILE A 34 -38.90 -3.76 35.19
CA ILE A 34 -38.64 -4.89 34.30
C ILE A 34 -37.54 -4.42 33.36
N PRO A 35 -36.28 -4.83 33.59
CA PRO A 35 -35.20 -4.49 32.67
C PRO A 35 -35.48 -5.12 31.30
N THR A 36 -35.06 -4.40 30.27
CA THR A 36 -35.28 -4.76 28.87
C THR A 36 -34.13 -5.58 28.33
N ALA A 37 -34.33 -6.09 27.12
CA ALA A 37 -33.44 -7.04 26.50
C ALA A 37 -32.18 -6.49 25.81
N GLY A 38 -31.89 -5.20 26.01
CA GLY A 38 -30.80 -4.49 25.34
C GLY A 38 -29.47 -4.60 26.10
N HIS A 39 -28.40 -4.92 25.37
CA HIS A 39 -27.02 -4.82 25.88
C HIS A 39 -26.41 -3.43 25.69
N HIS A 40 -27.10 -2.54 24.98
CA HIS A 40 -26.61 -1.21 24.71
C HIS A 40 -27.64 -0.18 25.15
N GLY A 41 -27.19 0.91 25.78
CA GLY A 41 -28.05 1.99 26.23
C GLY A 41 -28.80 1.68 27.52
N PHE A 42 -30.12 1.88 27.48
CA PHE A 42 -30.98 1.99 28.65
C PHE A 42 -31.29 0.65 29.31
N ILE A 43 -31.66 0.69 30.59
CA ILE A 43 -31.99 -0.50 31.39
C ILE A 43 -33.43 -0.90 31.14
N THR A 44 -34.36 0.05 31.13
CA THR A 44 -35.81 -0.19 31.14
C THR A 44 -36.53 0.21 29.86
N ILE A 45 -35.79 0.77 28.90
CA ILE A 45 -36.34 1.27 27.63
C ILE A 45 -36.01 0.28 26.53
N ASP A 46 -37.05 -0.25 25.88
CA ASP A 46 -36.84 -1.06 24.68
C ASP A 46 -36.46 -0.13 23.53
N ASP A 47 -35.50 -0.59 22.73
CA ASP A 47 -34.95 0.11 21.58
C ASP A 47 -35.00 -0.79 20.32
N ALA A 48 -34.50 -0.24 19.21
CA ALA A 48 -34.33 -0.99 17.97
C ALA A 48 -33.00 -1.75 17.88
N THR A 49 -32.21 -1.81 18.95
CA THR A 49 -30.97 -2.59 18.98
C THR A 49 -31.28 -4.07 19.22
N MET A 50 -30.44 -4.94 18.68
CA MET A 50 -30.63 -6.39 18.68
C MET A 50 -29.36 -7.05 19.17
N LEU A 51 -29.52 -8.22 19.79
CA LEU A 51 -28.42 -9.15 20.00
C LEU A 51 -27.77 -9.56 18.68
N GLU A 52 -26.50 -9.96 18.75
CA GLU A 52 -25.77 -10.53 17.62
C GLU A 52 -26.44 -11.84 17.14
N ARG A 53 -26.43 -12.06 15.82
CA ARG A 53 -27.12 -13.20 15.21
C ARG A 53 -26.56 -14.53 15.73
N MET A 54 -27.46 -15.43 16.13
CA MET A 54 -27.18 -16.75 16.66
C MET A 54 -26.36 -16.75 17.96
N ARG A 55 -26.37 -15.62 18.68
CA ARG A 55 -25.67 -15.49 19.97
C ARG A 55 -26.65 -15.21 21.11
N PRO A 56 -26.41 -15.81 22.28
CA PRO A 56 -27.19 -15.51 23.46
C PRO A 56 -26.67 -14.25 24.17
N GLY A 57 -27.56 -13.63 24.93
CA GLY A 57 -27.25 -12.57 25.90
C GLY A 57 -27.89 -12.88 27.25
N PHE A 58 -27.25 -12.46 28.33
CA PHE A 58 -27.71 -12.72 29.69
C PHE A 58 -27.58 -11.47 30.55
N ASP A 59 -28.60 -11.18 31.35
CA ASP A 59 -28.55 -10.10 32.32
C ASP A 59 -28.97 -10.57 33.70
N LEU A 60 -28.30 -10.01 34.71
CA LEU A 60 -28.69 -10.10 36.11
C LEU A 60 -28.72 -8.69 36.70
N TYR A 61 -29.90 -8.21 37.07
CA TYR A 61 -30.05 -6.97 37.83
C TYR A 61 -30.51 -7.27 39.25
N LEU A 62 -29.97 -6.54 40.22
CA LEU A 62 -30.42 -6.50 41.60
C LEU A 62 -30.87 -5.08 41.91
N SER A 63 -32.01 -4.94 42.59
CA SER A 63 -32.53 -3.64 42.98
C SER A 63 -33.10 -3.62 44.40
N TYR A 64 -32.90 -2.49 45.08
CA TYR A 64 -33.55 -2.15 46.34
C TYR A 64 -34.56 -1.03 46.10
N SER A 65 -35.81 -1.26 46.47
CA SER A 65 -36.92 -0.31 46.34
C SER A 65 -37.40 0.12 47.72
N HIS A 66 -37.32 1.40 48.06
CA HIS A 66 -37.80 1.93 49.34
C HIS A 66 -39.24 2.42 49.23
N ARG A 67 -40.13 1.94 50.11
CA ARG A 67 -41.57 2.27 50.16
C ARG A 67 -42.33 2.15 48.81
N PRO A 68 -42.24 1.01 48.11
CA PRO A 68 -42.92 0.81 46.82
C PRO A 68 -44.45 0.68 46.94
N LEU A 69 -44.98 0.46 48.15
CA LEU A 69 -46.42 0.41 48.41
C LEU A 69 -46.77 1.22 49.65
N GLN A 70 -47.67 2.19 49.49
CA GLN A 70 -48.07 3.13 50.54
C GLN A 70 -49.59 3.31 50.56
N GLU A 71 -50.15 3.53 51.74
CA GLU A 71 -51.54 3.89 51.95
C GLU A 71 -51.75 5.38 51.61
N ALA A 72 -52.81 5.68 50.87
CA ALA A 72 -53.16 7.04 50.46
C ALA A 72 -54.39 7.55 51.25
N ASP A 73 -54.39 8.83 51.63
CA ASP A 73 -55.59 9.45 52.24
C ASP A 73 -56.69 9.74 51.20
N GLY A 74 -57.87 10.19 51.63
CA GLY A 74 -58.98 10.55 50.73
C GLY A 74 -58.67 11.70 49.75
N ALA A 75 -57.53 12.39 49.92
CA ALA A 75 -56.97 13.41 49.04
C ALA A 75 -55.69 12.93 48.31
N LEU A 76 -55.44 11.61 48.32
CA LEU A 76 -54.36 10.89 47.64
C LEU A 76 -52.93 11.25 48.08
N ARG A 77 -52.75 11.73 49.31
CA ARG A 77 -51.43 12.04 49.88
C ARG A 77 -50.83 10.81 50.57
N ARG A 78 -49.52 10.61 50.42
CA ARG A 78 -48.74 9.51 51.04
C ARG A 78 -48.85 9.59 52.57
N LYS A 79 -49.39 8.56 53.23
CA LYS A 79 -49.66 8.56 54.68
C LYS A 79 -48.79 7.58 55.47
N SER A 80 -48.77 6.31 55.09
CA SER A 80 -48.03 5.25 55.80
C SER A 80 -47.63 4.12 54.85
N GLY A 81 -46.45 3.54 55.06
CA GLY A 81 -45.93 2.44 54.23
C GLY A 81 -46.66 1.13 54.51
N VAL A 82 -47.10 0.44 53.46
CA VAL A 82 -47.58 -0.95 53.53
C VAL A 82 -46.39 -1.89 53.37
N VAL A 83 -45.51 -1.60 52.40
CA VAL A 83 -44.22 -2.25 52.22
C VAL A 83 -43.14 -1.18 52.31
N ASP A 84 -42.27 -1.24 53.32
CA ASP A 84 -41.22 -0.24 53.56
C ASP A 84 -39.95 -0.48 52.72
N GLY A 85 -39.73 -1.70 52.24
CA GLY A 85 -38.60 -2.01 51.37
C GLY A 85 -38.70 -3.35 50.67
N ILE A 86 -38.12 -3.46 49.47
CA ILE A 86 -38.04 -4.71 48.71
C ILE A 86 -36.63 -4.86 48.14
N VAL A 87 -36.03 -6.02 48.33
CA VAL A 87 -34.84 -6.47 47.59
C VAL A 87 -35.31 -7.47 46.53
N SER A 88 -35.10 -7.12 45.27
CA SER A 88 -35.53 -7.91 44.12
C SER A 88 -34.40 -8.08 43.12
N GLY A 89 -34.50 -9.11 42.29
CA GLY A 89 -33.61 -9.30 41.16
C GLY A 89 -34.36 -9.72 39.91
N HIS A 90 -33.70 -9.58 38.77
CA HIS A 90 -34.23 -9.88 37.46
C HIS A 90 -33.15 -10.64 36.69
N LEU A 91 -33.45 -11.89 36.36
CA LEU A 91 -32.63 -12.69 35.46
C LEU A 91 -33.25 -12.65 34.07
N ARG A 92 -32.44 -12.39 33.04
CA ARG A 92 -32.89 -12.44 31.64
C ARG A 92 -31.95 -13.30 30.82
N ALA A 93 -32.52 -14.04 29.87
CA ALA A 93 -31.80 -14.63 28.75
C ALA A 93 -32.46 -14.19 27.43
N GLY A 94 -31.65 -13.77 26.47
CA GLY A 94 -32.07 -13.38 25.14
C GLY A 94 -31.32 -14.15 24.06
N PHE A 95 -31.96 -14.33 22.90
CA PHE A 95 -31.34 -14.95 21.73
C PHE A 95 -31.87 -14.32 20.44
N ALA A 96 -30.96 -13.80 19.60
CA ALA A 96 -31.30 -13.31 18.27
C ALA A 96 -31.12 -14.40 17.22
N PHE A 97 -32.20 -14.80 16.55
CA PHE A 97 -32.15 -15.77 15.45
C PHE A 97 -31.62 -15.14 14.15
N SER A 98 -31.81 -13.84 14.02
CA SER A 98 -31.54 -13.05 12.83
C SER A 98 -31.27 -11.60 13.23
N HIS A 99 -30.72 -10.80 12.32
CA HIS A 99 -30.58 -9.35 12.47
C HIS A 99 -31.92 -8.60 12.64
N TRP A 100 -33.08 -9.27 12.50
CA TRP A 100 -34.39 -8.63 12.62
C TRP A 100 -35.32 -9.28 13.66
N ALA A 101 -34.94 -10.42 14.26
CA ALA A 101 -35.79 -11.16 15.21
C ALA A 101 -35.01 -11.71 16.42
N GLN A 102 -35.51 -11.41 17.61
CA GLN A 102 -34.97 -11.82 18.91
C GLN A 102 -36.09 -12.28 19.84
N VAL A 103 -35.79 -13.25 20.70
CA VAL A 103 -36.69 -13.72 21.76
C VAL A 103 -35.98 -13.59 23.11
N ASP A 104 -36.73 -13.15 24.11
CA ASP A 104 -36.25 -12.88 25.45
C ASP A 104 -37.15 -13.50 26.50
N VAL A 105 -36.54 -14.11 27.52
CA VAL A 105 -37.21 -14.62 28.72
C VAL A 105 -36.65 -13.86 29.92
N ALA A 106 -37.53 -13.22 30.69
CA ALA A 106 -37.19 -12.54 31.93
C ALA A 106 -37.90 -13.18 33.13
N ILE A 107 -37.15 -13.39 34.21
CA ILE A 107 -37.58 -14.02 35.44
C ILE A 107 -37.30 -13.04 36.58
N PRO A 108 -38.31 -12.26 37.01
CA PRO A 108 -38.19 -11.49 38.23
C PRO A 108 -38.23 -12.40 39.46
N PHE A 109 -37.51 -12.02 40.50
CA PHE A 109 -37.57 -12.67 41.81
C PHE A 109 -37.45 -11.64 42.93
N VAL A 110 -38.06 -11.93 44.07
CA VAL A 110 -37.96 -11.17 45.32
C VAL A 110 -37.17 -12.01 46.30
N GLN A 111 -36.15 -11.39 46.89
CA GLN A 111 -35.30 -12.03 47.91
C GLN A 111 -35.76 -11.65 49.33
N ASN A 112 -36.26 -10.43 49.53
CA ASN A 112 -36.68 -9.94 50.83
C ASN A 112 -37.72 -8.82 50.71
N ILE A 113 -38.72 -8.83 51.60
CA ILE A 113 -39.74 -7.79 51.76
C ILE A 113 -39.71 -7.29 53.20
N ILE A 114 -39.51 -5.98 53.36
CA ILE A 114 -39.53 -5.26 54.64
C ILE A 114 -40.94 -4.69 54.82
N LYS A 115 -41.65 -5.15 55.84
CA LYS A 115 -43.02 -4.74 56.15
C LYS A 115 -43.07 -3.30 56.65
N GLY A 116 -44.13 -2.58 56.27
CA GLY A 116 -44.42 -1.25 56.78
C GLY A 116 -45.44 -1.25 57.93
N GLN A 117 -45.62 -0.08 58.56
CA GLN A 117 -46.45 0.09 59.76
C GLN A 117 -47.97 -0.09 59.50
N SER A 118 -48.43 0.04 58.25
CA SER A 118 -49.83 -0.14 57.86
C SER A 118 -50.14 -1.56 57.35
N PHE A 119 -49.25 -2.53 57.54
CA PHE A 119 -49.48 -3.90 57.08
C PHE A 119 -50.50 -4.62 57.98
N ASP A 120 -51.68 -4.94 57.45
CA ASP A 120 -52.77 -5.60 58.19
C ASP A 120 -52.55 -7.12 58.30
N GLU A 121 -52.73 -7.70 59.50
CA GLU A 121 -52.45 -9.12 59.86
C GLU A 121 -53.41 -10.14 59.21
N ARG A 122 -54.35 -9.70 58.36
CA ARG A 122 -55.37 -10.57 57.74
C ARG A 122 -54.89 -11.37 56.52
N THR A 123 -53.68 -11.10 56.04
CA THR A 123 -53.03 -11.87 54.98
C THR A 123 -51.96 -12.76 55.61
N THR A 124 -51.96 -14.07 55.32
CA THR A 124 -50.97 -15.05 55.80
C THR A 124 -49.59 -14.44 55.93
N ASP A 125 -49.06 -14.39 57.16
CA ASP A 125 -47.77 -13.79 57.51
C ASP A 125 -46.69 -14.20 56.51
N PRO A 126 -46.24 -13.30 55.60
CA PRO A 126 -45.05 -13.58 54.85
C PRO A 126 -43.90 -13.46 55.84
N SER A 127 -43.35 -14.61 56.24
CA SER A 127 -42.17 -14.66 57.09
C SER A 127 -41.13 -13.68 56.55
N VAL A 128 -40.67 -12.77 57.41
CA VAL A 128 -39.57 -11.86 57.10
C VAL A 128 -38.42 -12.70 56.54
N GLY A 129 -37.99 -12.44 55.30
CA GLY A 129 -37.03 -13.28 54.57
C GLY A 129 -37.60 -14.31 53.59
N SER A 130 -38.87 -14.20 53.18
CA SER A 130 -39.46 -15.05 52.14
C SER A 130 -38.94 -14.68 50.75
N THR A 131 -38.52 -15.70 49.99
CA THR A 131 -38.17 -15.59 48.58
C THR A 131 -39.36 -15.98 47.71
N SER A 132 -39.55 -15.29 46.58
CA SER A 132 -40.58 -15.65 45.60
C SER A 132 -40.12 -15.32 44.21
N THR A 133 -40.55 -16.11 43.24
CA THR A 133 -40.55 -15.65 41.85
C THR A 133 -41.61 -14.57 41.69
N GLY A 134 -41.40 -13.67 40.74
CA GLY A 134 -42.46 -12.83 40.19
C GLY A 134 -43.03 -13.47 38.92
N ASP A 135 -43.69 -12.66 38.12
CA ASP A 135 -44.30 -13.11 36.88
C ASP A 135 -43.28 -13.21 35.74
N LEU A 136 -43.15 -14.41 35.18
CA LEU A 136 -42.25 -14.69 34.05
C LEU A 136 -42.73 -13.91 32.83
N VAL A 137 -41.80 -13.26 32.13
CA VAL A 137 -42.09 -12.49 30.91
C VAL A 137 -41.40 -13.14 29.71
N LEU A 138 -42.18 -13.44 28.68
CA LEU A 138 -41.69 -13.83 27.36
C LEU A 138 -41.92 -12.67 26.40
N SER A 139 -40.86 -12.21 25.73
CA SER A 139 -40.95 -11.12 24.75
C SER A 139 -40.33 -11.54 23.42
N GLY A 140 -40.90 -11.07 22.31
CA GLY A 140 -40.27 -11.16 21.00
C GLY A 140 -39.97 -9.75 20.50
N LYS A 141 -38.73 -9.44 20.13
CA LYS A 141 -38.33 -8.15 19.57
C LYS A 141 -38.14 -8.30 18.05
N PHE A 142 -38.91 -7.53 17.28
CA PHE A 142 -38.86 -7.52 15.81
C PHE A 142 -38.42 -6.14 15.32
N ARG A 143 -37.21 -6.05 14.76
CA ARG A 143 -36.65 -4.81 14.22
C ARG A 143 -37.15 -4.57 12.80
N LEU A 144 -37.86 -3.46 12.60
CA LEU A 144 -38.39 -3.04 11.30
C LEU A 144 -37.43 -2.12 10.57
N ILE A 145 -36.77 -1.20 11.29
CA ILE A 145 -35.81 -0.24 10.73
C ILE A 145 -34.56 -0.24 11.62
N PRO A 146 -33.35 -0.44 11.05
CA PRO A 146 -32.10 -0.32 11.80
C PRO A 146 -31.70 1.14 11.99
N GLU A 147 -31.03 1.44 13.10
CA GLU A 147 -30.56 2.81 13.43
C GLU A 147 -29.57 3.37 12.40
N LYS A 148 -28.85 2.52 11.65
CA LYS A 148 -27.97 2.94 10.55
C LYS A 148 -28.74 3.62 9.40
N LYS A 149 -30.02 3.29 9.20
CA LYS A 149 -30.87 3.84 8.11
C LYS A 149 -31.67 5.10 8.51
N GLY A 150 -31.57 5.56 9.74
CA GLY A 150 -32.41 6.66 10.25
C GLY A 150 -32.77 6.46 11.71
N VAL A 151 -34.00 6.77 12.10
CA VAL A 151 -34.54 6.42 13.43
C VAL A 151 -34.87 4.93 13.41
N GLY A 152 -34.27 4.17 14.32
CA GLY A 152 -34.55 2.75 14.48
C GLY A 152 -35.99 2.54 14.96
N LEU A 153 -36.60 1.45 14.50
CA LEU A 153 -37.97 1.06 14.85
C LEU A 153 -38.04 -0.44 15.15
N ALA A 154 -38.61 -0.80 16.30
CA ALA A 154 -38.91 -2.18 16.65
C ALA A 154 -40.32 -2.33 17.25
N VAL A 155 -40.90 -3.52 17.06
CA VAL A 155 -42.16 -3.93 17.67
C VAL A 155 -41.88 -5.10 18.60
N ILE A 156 -42.38 -4.99 19.84
CA ILE A 156 -42.10 -5.94 20.93
C ILE A 156 -43.41 -6.45 21.53
N PRO A 157 -44.02 -7.52 20.97
CA PRO A 157 -45.02 -8.29 21.70
C PRO A 157 -44.42 -8.93 22.95
N PHE A 158 -45.16 -8.92 24.04
CA PHE A 158 -44.78 -9.56 25.29
C PHE A 158 -45.97 -10.25 25.96
N PHE A 159 -45.67 -11.30 26.71
CA PHE A 159 -46.62 -12.07 27.49
C PHE A 159 -46.06 -12.27 28.89
N THR A 160 -46.90 -12.05 29.91
CA THR A 160 -46.56 -12.18 31.32
C THR A 160 -47.37 -13.33 31.90
N PHE A 161 -46.67 -14.34 32.41
CA PHE A 161 -47.26 -15.52 33.04
C PHE A 161 -47.38 -15.29 34.55
N PRO A 162 -48.56 -15.54 35.16
CA PRO A 162 -48.81 -15.29 36.58
C PRO A 162 -48.15 -16.37 37.45
N THR A 163 -46.82 -16.37 37.52
CA THR A 163 -45.99 -17.36 38.23
C THR A 163 -45.57 -16.88 39.63
N GLY A 164 -45.89 -15.64 39.99
CA GLY A 164 -45.55 -15.10 41.29
C GLY A 164 -46.48 -15.56 42.42
N SER A 165 -46.27 -14.98 43.59
CA SER A 165 -47.06 -15.23 44.80
C SER A 165 -47.93 -14.03 45.12
N VAL A 166 -49.25 -14.25 45.15
CA VAL A 166 -50.24 -13.23 45.52
C VAL A 166 -50.03 -12.76 46.97
N ALA A 167 -49.59 -13.66 47.85
CA ALA A 167 -49.32 -13.35 49.26
C ALA A 167 -48.10 -12.41 49.45
N LEU A 168 -47.22 -12.34 48.44
CA LEU A 168 -45.99 -11.53 48.46
C LEU A 168 -46.03 -10.35 47.50
N PHE A 169 -47.20 -10.05 46.93
CA PHE A 169 -47.39 -8.97 45.96
C PHE A 169 -46.50 -9.06 44.71
N THR A 170 -46.11 -10.28 44.31
CA THR A 170 -45.26 -10.51 43.13
C THR A 170 -46.05 -10.99 41.91
N THR A 171 -47.37 -11.10 42.03
CA THR A 171 -48.30 -11.35 40.94
C THR A 171 -49.68 -10.78 41.26
N ASN A 172 -50.41 -10.40 40.22
CA ASN A 172 -51.85 -10.15 40.30
C ASN A 172 -52.68 -11.43 40.04
N GLY A 173 -52.05 -12.56 39.72
CA GLY A 173 -52.69 -13.84 39.46
C GLY A 173 -53.34 -13.95 38.06
N VAL A 174 -53.14 -12.96 37.19
CA VAL A 174 -53.79 -12.87 35.88
C VAL A 174 -52.74 -12.78 34.77
N PRO A 175 -52.80 -13.64 33.74
CA PRO A 175 -51.89 -13.51 32.60
C PRO A 175 -52.15 -12.20 31.85
N THR A 176 -51.09 -11.50 31.47
CA THR A 176 -51.20 -10.27 30.67
C THR A 176 -50.50 -10.44 29.33
N PHE A 177 -51.03 -9.79 28.30
CA PHE A 177 -50.35 -9.69 27.01
C PHE A 177 -50.24 -8.22 26.64
N GLY A 178 -49.22 -7.87 25.87
CA GLY A 178 -49.13 -6.54 25.33
C GLY A 178 -48.21 -6.43 24.14
N VAL A 179 -48.13 -5.22 23.61
CA VAL A 179 -47.24 -4.86 22.52
C VAL A 179 -46.64 -3.49 22.80
N LYS A 180 -45.34 -3.35 22.55
CA LYS A 180 -44.60 -2.09 22.58
C LYS A 180 -44.11 -1.74 21.18
N ALA A 181 -44.08 -0.46 20.85
CA ALA A 181 -43.33 0.09 19.74
C ALA A 181 -42.15 0.89 20.33
N ALA A 182 -40.95 0.61 19.85
CA ALA A 182 -39.71 1.22 20.30
C ALA A 182 -39.06 2.01 19.17
N PHE A 183 -38.56 3.20 19.52
CA PHE A 183 -37.85 4.11 18.64
C PHE A 183 -36.53 4.48 19.28
N SER A 184 -35.45 4.48 18.50
CA SER A 184 -34.13 4.82 19.03
C SER A 184 -33.22 5.41 17.96
N LYS A 185 -32.25 6.22 18.40
CA LYS A 185 -31.18 6.73 17.54
C LYS A 185 -29.92 6.92 18.36
N ARG A 186 -28.80 6.47 17.82
CA ARG A 186 -27.45 6.75 18.31
C ARG A 186 -26.67 7.60 17.30
N TRP A 187 -26.04 8.65 17.79
CA TRP A 187 -24.98 9.42 17.13
C TRP A 187 -23.65 9.14 17.83
N LYS A 188 -22.54 9.75 17.36
CA LYS A 188 -21.19 9.51 17.90
C LYS A 188 -21.10 9.62 19.43
N VAL A 189 -21.72 10.64 20.03
CA VAL A 189 -21.64 10.89 21.49
C VAL A 189 -22.98 10.81 22.21
N PHE A 190 -24.09 10.98 21.49
CA PHE A 190 -25.43 11.12 22.08
C PHE A 190 -26.36 10.03 21.56
N HIS A 191 -27.26 9.53 22.40
CA HIS A 191 -28.34 8.63 21.99
C HIS A 191 -29.61 8.88 22.78
N TRP A 192 -30.73 8.50 22.18
CA TRP A 192 -32.02 8.45 22.87
C TRP A 192 -32.80 7.21 22.44
N ALA A 193 -33.72 6.81 23.30
CA ALA A 193 -34.72 5.80 22.99
C ALA A 193 -36.03 6.12 23.68
N THR A 194 -37.12 5.65 23.11
CA THR A 194 -38.44 5.69 23.72
C THR A 194 -39.25 4.48 23.29
N HIS A 195 -40.08 3.98 24.20
CA HIS A 195 -41.14 3.06 23.83
C HIS A 195 -42.50 3.59 24.26
N VAL A 196 -43.53 3.13 23.55
CA VAL A 196 -44.92 3.23 23.98
C VAL A 196 -45.56 1.89 23.70
N GLY A 197 -46.34 1.39 24.65
CA GLY A 197 -47.01 0.12 24.51
C GLY A 197 -48.33 0.07 25.24
N TYR A 198 -49.06 -1.00 24.95
CA TYR A 198 -50.34 -1.30 25.57
C TYR A 198 -50.27 -2.69 26.19
N ARG A 199 -50.65 -2.78 27.46
CA ARG A 199 -50.73 -4.02 28.24
C ARG A 199 -52.19 -4.30 28.54
N PHE A 200 -52.68 -5.39 27.98
CA PHE A 200 -54.03 -5.89 28.21
C PHE A 200 -54.07 -6.77 29.47
N LYS A 201 -55.01 -6.48 30.37
CA LYS A 201 -55.19 -7.19 31.64
C LYS A 201 -56.61 -7.79 31.72
N PRO A 202 -56.82 -9.03 31.24
CA PRO A 202 -58.14 -9.65 31.22
C PRO A 202 -58.66 -9.94 32.63
N ASN A 203 -59.82 -9.38 33.01
CA ASN A 203 -60.48 -9.56 34.32
C ASN A 203 -59.70 -8.99 35.52
N GLY A 204 -59.50 -7.67 35.53
CA GLY A 204 -58.82 -6.95 36.61
C GLY A 204 -59.33 -7.31 38.02
N ALA A 205 -58.42 -7.68 38.91
CA ALA A 205 -58.72 -7.90 40.32
C ALA A 205 -59.22 -6.61 40.98
N VAL A 206 -60.22 -6.73 41.85
CA VAL A 206 -60.76 -5.62 42.64
C VAL A 206 -59.89 -5.42 43.87
N VAL A 207 -59.18 -4.29 43.93
CA VAL A 207 -58.46 -3.85 45.14
C VAL A 207 -59.42 -3.02 45.99
N SER A 208 -59.82 -3.58 47.15
CA SER A 208 -60.58 -2.90 48.21
C SER A 208 -61.78 -2.06 47.75
N GLY A 209 -62.56 -2.54 46.78
CA GLY A 209 -63.80 -1.89 46.32
C GLY A 209 -63.63 -0.57 45.55
N THR A 210 -62.40 -0.16 45.22
CA THR A 210 -62.13 1.15 44.57
C THR A 210 -61.19 1.11 43.36
N VAL A 211 -60.38 0.08 43.16
CA VAL A 211 -59.45 0.04 42.01
C VAL A 211 -59.54 -1.30 41.30
N SER A 212 -60.01 -1.31 40.04
CA SER A 212 -59.86 -2.43 39.11
C SER A 212 -58.49 -2.32 38.43
N ALA A 213 -57.77 -3.46 38.33
CA ALA A 213 -56.56 -3.54 37.53
C ALA A 213 -56.93 -3.53 36.04
N ASP A 214 -57.17 -2.35 35.49
CA ASP A 214 -57.51 -2.12 34.09
C ASP A 214 -56.27 -2.22 33.17
N ASP A 215 -56.49 -2.11 31.86
CA ASP A 215 -55.42 -2.08 30.86
C ASP A 215 -54.44 -0.91 31.14
N GLU A 216 -53.21 -1.03 30.66
CA GLU A 216 -52.19 0.00 30.89
C GLU A 216 -51.55 0.44 29.58
N LEU A 217 -51.41 1.75 29.38
CA LEU A 217 -50.49 2.32 28.41
C LEU A 217 -49.13 2.48 29.11
N VAL A 218 -48.17 1.66 28.74
CA VAL A 218 -46.80 1.71 29.26
C VAL A 218 -45.94 2.59 28.38
N PHE A 219 -45.06 3.40 28.98
CA PHE A 219 -44.17 4.28 28.23
C PHE A 219 -42.85 4.47 28.95
N ALA A 220 -41.82 4.74 28.16
CA ALA A 220 -40.52 5.11 28.67
C ALA A 220 -39.81 6.01 27.66
N ALA A 221 -38.97 6.92 28.16
CA ALA A 221 -38.15 7.80 27.35
C ALA A 221 -36.82 8.05 28.06
N GLY A 222 -35.73 8.07 27.31
CA GLY A 222 -34.40 8.24 27.88
C GLY A 222 -33.44 8.86 26.89
N ALA A 223 -32.42 9.49 27.45
CA ALA A 223 -31.31 10.09 26.74
C ALA A 223 -30.01 9.74 27.45
N GLY A 224 -28.96 9.56 26.68
CA GLY A 224 -27.65 9.22 27.21
C GLY A 224 -26.51 9.76 26.37
N ILE A 225 -25.33 9.69 26.96
CA ILE A 225 -24.07 10.05 26.32
C ILE A 225 -23.05 8.93 26.45
N THR A 226 -22.38 8.62 25.36
CA THR A 226 -21.27 7.68 25.28
C THR A 226 -20.03 8.48 24.86
N PRO A 227 -19.06 8.75 25.76
CA PRO A 227 -17.85 9.50 25.43
C PRO A 227 -17.03 8.79 24.34
N ILE A 228 -16.12 9.53 23.71
CA ILE A 228 -15.33 9.12 22.52
C ILE A 228 -14.65 7.74 22.68
N TYR A 229 -14.27 7.35 23.90
CA TYR A 229 -13.60 6.07 24.17
C TYR A 229 -14.55 4.87 24.40
N LYS A 230 -15.87 5.03 24.18
CA LYS A 230 -16.96 4.03 24.23
C LYS A 230 -17.07 3.15 25.50
N TRP A 231 -16.18 3.22 26.49
CA TRP A 231 -16.13 2.35 27.68
C TRP A 231 -17.15 2.69 28.78
N LEU A 232 -17.70 3.90 28.74
CA LEU A 232 -18.69 4.41 29.69
C LEU A 232 -19.92 4.88 28.93
N ASP A 233 -21.09 4.54 29.44
CA ASP A 233 -22.37 5.04 28.96
C ASP A 233 -23.15 5.63 30.14
N ILE A 234 -23.58 6.89 30.01
CA ILE A 234 -24.26 7.66 31.05
C ILE A 234 -25.69 7.92 30.58
N ASN A 235 -26.67 7.40 31.33
CA ASN A 235 -28.06 7.40 30.90
C ASN A 235 -28.99 8.00 31.95
N VAL A 236 -30.04 8.66 31.47
CA VAL A 236 -31.21 9.07 32.26
C VAL A 236 -32.47 8.51 31.58
N GLU A 237 -33.34 7.91 32.37
CA GLU A 237 -34.55 7.22 31.94
C GLU A 237 -35.75 7.70 32.73
N LEU A 238 -36.85 7.98 32.04
CA LEU A 238 -38.16 8.19 32.63
C LEU A 238 -39.03 6.99 32.25
N ILE A 239 -39.62 6.33 33.25
CA ILE A 239 -40.50 5.17 33.05
C ILE A 239 -41.84 5.39 33.74
N GLY A 240 -42.91 4.96 33.08
CA GLY A 240 -44.23 5.04 33.68
C GLY A 240 -45.29 4.23 32.97
N ALA A 241 -46.49 4.26 33.55
CA ALA A 241 -47.67 3.68 32.94
C ALA A 241 -48.89 4.55 33.26
N ILE A 242 -49.80 4.66 32.30
CA ILE A 242 -51.13 5.25 32.48
C ILE A 242 -52.14 4.12 32.52
N ILE A 243 -53.01 4.12 33.52
CA ILE A 243 -54.09 3.14 33.66
C ILE A 243 -55.25 3.57 32.75
N VAL A 244 -55.73 2.66 31.89
CA VAL A 244 -56.75 2.87 30.86
C VAL A 244 -57.88 1.87 31.06
N GLY A 245 -59.05 2.31 31.53
CA GLY A 245 -60.21 1.45 31.71
C GLY A 245 -61.48 2.15 32.19
N GLU A 246 -62.59 1.42 32.14
CA GLU A 246 -63.93 1.88 32.51
C GLU A 246 -64.29 1.32 33.89
N SER A 247 -64.00 2.07 34.95
CA SER A 247 -64.34 1.65 36.31
C SER A 247 -65.86 1.71 36.53
N ARG A 248 -66.43 0.58 36.94
CA ARG A 248 -67.87 0.32 37.09
C ARG A 248 -68.44 0.81 38.43
N THR A 249 -68.08 2.02 38.86
CA THR A 249 -68.62 2.65 40.09
C THR A 249 -68.91 4.14 39.93
N ASP A 250 -70.18 4.52 40.20
CA ASP A 250 -70.73 5.87 40.16
C ASP A 250 -70.09 6.81 41.21
N THR A 251 -68.91 7.38 40.96
CA THR A 251 -68.42 8.56 41.72
C THR A 251 -67.85 9.66 40.83
N PRO A 252 -68.13 10.96 41.10
CA PRO A 252 -67.98 12.03 40.10
C PRO A 252 -66.55 12.58 39.92
N ASP A 253 -65.54 12.07 40.64
CA ASP A 253 -64.23 12.71 40.81
C ASP A 253 -63.03 11.82 40.38
N TYR A 254 -63.29 10.75 39.61
CA TYR A 254 -62.27 9.71 39.35
C TYR A 254 -61.20 10.06 38.31
N ARG A 255 -61.50 10.90 37.32
CA ARG A 255 -60.53 11.27 36.25
C ARG A 255 -59.30 11.99 36.79
N GLY A 256 -59.43 12.76 37.88
CA GLY A 256 -58.29 13.38 38.57
C GLY A 256 -57.49 12.41 39.45
N ARG A 257 -58.10 11.29 39.88
CA ARG A 257 -57.50 10.31 40.79
C ARG A 257 -56.71 9.22 40.05
N ALA A 258 -57.16 8.77 38.89
CA ALA A 258 -56.44 7.80 38.06
C ALA A 258 -55.07 8.33 37.57
N ALA A 259 -54.98 9.63 37.25
CA ALA A 259 -53.72 10.28 36.91
C ALA A 259 -52.76 10.41 38.12
N ALA A 260 -53.28 10.56 39.34
CA ALA A 260 -52.47 10.65 40.57
C ALA A 260 -51.88 9.31 41.03
N HIS A 261 -52.39 8.18 40.55
CA HIS A 261 -51.93 6.82 40.89
C HIS A 261 -51.16 6.11 39.77
N SER A 262 -50.92 6.80 38.65
CA SER A 262 -50.09 6.29 37.54
C SER A 262 -48.63 6.22 37.99
N PRO A 263 -47.96 5.05 37.94
CA PRO A 263 -46.58 4.94 38.37
C PRO A 263 -45.66 5.74 37.43
N LEU A 264 -44.75 6.52 38.02
CA LEU A 264 -43.76 7.30 37.28
C LEU A 264 -42.46 7.35 38.09
N GLU A 265 -41.35 6.96 37.48
CA GLU A 265 -40.02 6.89 38.09
C GLU A 265 -38.99 7.48 37.12
N VAL A 266 -38.03 8.23 37.67
CA VAL A 266 -36.84 8.69 36.95
C VAL A 266 -35.62 7.95 37.47
N LEU A 267 -34.81 7.41 36.57
CA LEU A 267 -33.61 6.63 36.85
C LEU A 267 -32.41 7.27 36.17
N GLY A 268 -31.27 7.31 36.86
CA GLY A 268 -29.97 7.56 36.28
C GLY A 268 -29.10 6.32 36.40
N ASN A 269 -28.30 6.01 35.38
CA ASN A 269 -27.34 4.92 35.44
C ASN A 269 -26.03 5.21 34.71
N LEU A 270 -24.99 4.53 35.17
CA LEU A 270 -23.69 4.42 34.55
C LEU A 270 -23.50 2.96 34.14
N ARG A 271 -23.20 2.73 32.87
CA ARG A 271 -22.87 1.41 32.33
C ARG A 271 -21.40 1.43 31.90
N LEU A 272 -20.62 0.53 32.49
CA LEU A 272 -19.21 0.32 32.21
C LEU A 272 -19.09 -0.90 31.31
N THR A 273 -18.59 -0.71 30.09
CA THR A 273 -18.34 -1.81 29.15
C THR A 273 -16.92 -2.34 29.31
N LEU A 274 -16.83 -3.60 29.70
CA LEU A 274 -15.59 -4.33 29.93
C LEU A 274 -15.27 -5.25 28.75
N PRO A 275 -14.03 -5.76 28.64
CA PRO A 275 -13.67 -6.78 27.66
C PRO A 275 -14.56 -8.03 27.75
N PHE A 276 -14.56 -8.84 26.68
CA PHE A 276 -15.33 -10.09 26.56
C PHE A 276 -16.86 -9.95 26.54
N GLY A 277 -17.36 -8.73 26.26
CA GLY A 277 -18.80 -8.46 26.13
C GLY A 277 -19.54 -8.41 27.46
N LEU A 278 -18.84 -8.07 28.55
CA LEU A 278 -19.37 -7.91 29.89
C LEU A 278 -19.63 -6.42 30.18
N ASP A 279 -20.83 -6.07 30.63
CA ASP A 279 -21.15 -4.74 31.12
C ASP A 279 -21.48 -4.78 32.61
N ILE A 280 -21.02 -3.77 33.36
CA ILE A 280 -21.43 -3.52 34.74
C ILE A 280 -22.26 -2.24 34.76
N THR A 281 -23.47 -2.32 35.31
CA THR A 281 -24.38 -1.19 35.42
C THR A 281 -24.59 -0.82 36.89
N LEU A 282 -24.45 0.45 37.22
CA LEU A 282 -24.79 1.01 38.53
C LEU A 282 -25.77 2.16 38.32
N GLY A 283 -26.85 2.19 39.09
CA GLY A 283 -27.84 3.24 38.93
C GLY A 283 -28.75 3.40 40.14
N GLY A 284 -29.63 4.37 40.02
CA GLY A 284 -30.63 4.65 41.02
C GLY A 284 -31.54 5.79 40.58
N GLY A 285 -32.58 6.01 41.35
CA GLY A 285 -33.58 7.00 40.97
C GLY A 285 -34.66 7.20 42.00
N ALA A 286 -35.65 8.01 41.63
CA ALA A 286 -36.73 8.43 42.51
C ALA A 286 -38.09 8.28 41.82
N GLY A 287 -39.09 7.85 42.59
CA GLY A 287 -40.46 7.85 42.14
C GLY A 287 -41.07 9.24 42.19
N LEU A 288 -41.60 9.68 41.05
CA LEU A 288 -42.22 10.99 40.88
C LEU A 288 -43.69 11.01 41.32
N THR A 289 -44.35 9.85 41.39
CA THR A 289 -45.76 9.71 41.81
C THR A 289 -45.91 8.73 42.97
N GLY A 290 -47.07 8.74 43.63
CA GLY A 290 -47.45 7.74 44.64
C GLY A 290 -48.11 6.49 44.05
N GLY A 291 -47.87 6.20 42.76
CA GLY A 291 -48.47 5.07 42.08
C GLY A 291 -48.05 3.74 42.70
N VAL A 292 -48.90 2.72 42.53
CA VAL A 292 -48.62 1.38 43.05
C VAL A 292 -47.36 0.80 42.42
N GLY A 293 -46.40 0.41 43.25
CA GLY A 293 -45.11 -0.13 42.82
C GLY A 293 -44.07 0.95 42.47
N THR A 294 -44.40 2.24 42.64
CA THR A 294 -43.45 3.35 42.50
C THR A 294 -42.75 3.59 43.84
N PRO A 295 -41.44 3.31 43.96
CA PRO A 295 -40.71 3.53 45.19
C PRO A 295 -40.45 5.02 45.45
N ALA A 296 -40.21 5.38 46.71
CA ALA A 296 -39.67 6.70 47.04
C ALA A 296 -38.29 6.89 46.40
N PHE A 297 -37.43 5.87 46.46
CA PHE A 297 -36.20 5.78 45.70
C PHE A 297 -35.83 4.33 45.41
N ARG A 298 -35.04 4.13 44.35
CA ARG A 298 -34.47 2.85 43.94
C ARG A 298 -32.95 2.95 43.85
N LEU A 299 -32.28 1.88 44.28
CA LEU A 299 -30.87 1.62 43.94
C LEU A 299 -30.82 0.34 43.12
N LEU A 300 -29.97 0.31 42.09
CA LEU A 300 -29.80 -0.86 41.23
C LEU A 300 -28.33 -1.09 40.88
N ALA A 301 -27.98 -2.36 40.74
CA ALA A 301 -26.71 -2.82 40.20
C ALA A 301 -27.00 -4.00 39.27
N GLY A 302 -26.29 -4.09 38.15
CA GLY A 302 -26.50 -5.15 37.18
C GLY A 302 -25.23 -5.56 36.48
N VAL A 303 -25.25 -6.80 36.00
CA VAL A 303 -24.24 -7.35 35.11
C VAL A 303 -24.94 -7.89 33.88
N SER A 304 -24.44 -7.52 32.72
CA SER A 304 -24.93 -7.95 31.41
C SER A 304 -23.80 -8.61 30.64
N TRP A 305 -24.05 -9.70 29.93
CA TRP A 305 -23.07 -10.37 29.10
C TRP A 305 -23.66 -10.77 27.75
N SER A 306 -22.91 -10.55 26.67
CA SER A 306 -23.24 -11.02 25.32
C SER A 306 -21.98 -11.37 24.51
N SER A 307 -22.13 -12.20 23.47
CA SER A 307 -21.05 -12.49 22.51
C SER A 307 -20.60 -11.22 21.77
N ARG A 308 -19.31 -11.18 21.40
CA ARG A 308 -18.57 -10.00 20.90
C ARG A 308 -19.35 -9.19 19.85
N SER A 309 -19.68 -7.95 20.20
CA SER A 309 -20.22 -6.92 19.31
C SER A 309 -19.11 -6.35 18.42
N ASP A 310 -19.34 -6.32 17.11
CA ASP A 310 -18.81 -5.32 16.16
C ASP A 310 -19.21 -3.92 16.68
N ARG A 311 -18.25 -3.05 17.01
CA ARG A 311 -18.45 -1.92 17.95
C ARG A 311 -18.35 -0.55 17.30
N ASP A 312 -17.43 -0.36 16.37
CA ASP A 312 -17.43 0.65 15.31
C ASP A 312 -18.57 0.40 14.32
N GLY A 313 -18.94 -0.86 14.08
CA GLY A 313 -20.02 -1.16 13.14
C GLY A 313 -19.50 -1.28 11.71
N ASP A 314 -18.22 -1.56 11.53
CA ASP A 314 -17.56 -1.75 10.23
C ASP A 314 -17.81 -3.15 9.65
N GLY A 315 -18.48 -4.04 10.39
CA GLY A 315 -18.81 -5.40 9.96
C GLY A 315 -17.74 -6.46 10.24
N VAL A 316 -16.58 -6.05 10.76
CA VAL A 316 -15.54 -6.92 11.30
C VAL A 316 -15.77 -7.01 12.82
N ALA A 317 -15.55 -8.19 13.41
CA ALA A 317 -15.87 -8.39 14.81
C ALA A 317 -14.80 -9.15 15.58
N GLY A 318 -14.56 -8.69 16.80
CA GLY A 318 -14.03 -9.52 17.85
C GLY A 318 -12.51 -9.65 17.86
N LYS A 319 -11.95 -10.68 17.22
CA LYS A 319 -10.48 -10.85 17.09
C LYS A 319 -9.98 -10.63 15.67
N ALA A 320 -10.92 -10.65 14.71
CA ALA A 320 -10.62 -10.31 13.33
C ALA A 320 -10.43 -8.79 13.20
N ASP A 321 -11.18 -8.03 13.98
CA ASP A 321 -11.12 -6.58 14.13
C ASP A 321 -9.94 -6.20 15.05
N LEU A 322 -8.92 -5.58 14.43
CA LEU A 322 -7.69 -5.06 15.05
C LEU A 322 -7.88 -3.64 15.58
N CYS A 323 -8.86 -2.89 15.09
CA CYS A 323 -9.18 -1.53 15.53
C CYS A 323 -10.64 -1.38 16.03
N PRO A 324 -11.03 -1.98 17.19
CA PRO A 324 -12.44 -2.15 17.61
C PRO A 324 -13.20 -0.89 18.05
N PHE A 325 -12.64 0.27 17.75
CA PHE A 325 -13.17 1.58 18.07
C PHE A 325 -13.18 2.52 16.86
N ILE A 326 -12.52 2.18 15.76
CA ILE A 326 -12.35 3.00 14.56
C ILE A 326 -12.97 2.22 13.41
N GLU A 327 -13.82 2.88 12.63
CA GLU A 327 -14.47 2.24 11.49
C GLU A 327 -13.48 2.10 10.34
N GLU A 328 -13.44 0.92 9.71
CA GLU A 328 -12.84 0.70 8.39
C GLU A 328 -13.37 1.66 7.32
N ASP A 329 -12.50 2.21 6.49
CA ASP A 329 -12.81 3.06 5.32
C ASP A 329 -13.19 2.28 4.06
N ARG A 330 -12.89 0.97 3.98
CA ARG A 330 -13.34 0.03 2.94
C ARG A 330 -13.08 0.54 1.52
N ASP A 331 -11.82 0.83 1.24
CA ASP A 331 -11.33 1.20 -0.07
C ASP A 331 -10.91 0.00 -0.92
N GLY A 332 -10.91 -1.21 -0.35
CA GLY A 332 -10.50 -2.44 -1.01
C GLY A 332 -9.08 -2.89 -0.67
N PHE A 333 -8.35 -2.10 0.12
CA PHE A 333 -7.09 -2.48 0.73
C PHE A 333 -7.35 -2.99 2.15
N ARG A 334 -6.92 -4.22 2.44
CA ARG A 334 -6.93 -4.84 3.79
C ARG A 334 -8.21 -4.79 4.64
N ASP A 335 -9.36 -4.46 4.05
CA ASP A 335 -10.77 -4.51 4.52
C ASP A 335 -11.19 -5.58 5.55
N GLY A 336 -10.42 -6.67 5.68
CA GLY A 336 -10.72 -7.83 6.51
C GLY A 336 -10.22 -7.74 7.95
N ASP A 337 -9.34 -6.80 8.29
CA ASP A 337 -8.78 -6.66 9.63
C ASP A 337 -9.43 -5.56 10.48
N GLY A 338 -10.29 -4.74 9.87
CA GLY A 338 -11.08 -3.72 10.56
C GLY A 338 -10.23 -2.59 11.12
N CYS A 339 -9.08 -2.28 10.51
CA CYS A 339 -8.34 -1.05 10.73
C CYS A 339 -8.24 -0.23 9.44
N PRO A 340 -8.67 1.05 9.43
CA PRO A 340 -8.45 1.88 8.25
C PRO A 340 -6.97 2.14 8.03
N GLU A 341 -6.54 2.05 6.77
CA GLU A 341 -5.23 2.43 6.29
C GLU A 341 -5.32 3.77 5.56
N PRO A 342 -4.78 4.87 6.09
CA PRO A 342 -4.87 6.18 5.43
C PRO A 342 -3.90 6.41 4.25
N ASP A 343 -2.97 5.48 4.08
CA ASP A 343 -1.84 5.47 3.15
C ASP A 343 -1.50 3.98 2.94
N ASN A 344 -2.00 3.44 1.83
CA ASN A 344 -2.07 2.01 1.58
C ASN A 344 -0.73 1.41 1.14
N ASP A 345 0.04 2.10 0.30
CA ASP A 345 1.34 1.66 -0.21
C ASP A 345 2.54 2.20 0.58
N MET A 346 2.28 3.13 1.52
CA MET A 346 3.24 3.65 2.48
C MET A 346 4.35 4.49 1.86
N ASP A 347 4.05 5.17 0.75
CA ASP A 347 4.97 6.11 0.11
C ASP A 347 4.97 7.51 0.77
N GLY A 348 3.97 7.78 1.62
CA GLY A 348 3.84 9.03 2.38
C GLY A 348 2.78 9.98 1.83
N PHE A 349 2.12 9.64 0.72
CA PHE A 349 0.91 10.28 0.25
C PHE A 349 -0.31 9.60 0.88
N LEU A 350 -1.30 10.39 1.29
CA LEU A 350 -2.55 9.83 1.81
C LEU A 350 -3.42 9.42 0.62
N ASP A 351 -4.19 8.33 0.71
CA ASP A 351 -4.97 7.80 -0.42
C ASP A 351 -5.95 8.82 -1.05
N GLY A 352 -6.34 9.85 -0.30
CA GLY A 352 -7.21 10.92 -0.79
C GLY A 352 -6.49 12.06 -1.53
N GLU A 353 -5.18 12.15 -1.41
CA GLU A 353 -4.27 13.10 -2.07
C GLU A 353 -3.43 12.43 -3.16
N ASP A 354 -3.28 11.11 -3.07
CA ASP A 354 -2.55 10.22 -3.97
C ASP A 354 -3.34 9.87 -5.25
N LYS A 355 -2.69 9.94 -6.42
CA LYS A 355 -3.26 9.52 -7.71
C LYS A 355 -3.18 8.01 -7.93
N CYS A 356 -2.23 7.31 -7.31
CA CYS A 356 -2.01 5.87 -7.39
C CYS A 356 -1.97 5.21 -5.99
N PRO A 357 -3.11 5.13 -5.26
CA PRO A 357 -3.16 4.74 -3.83
C PRO A 357 -2.74 3.30 -3.46
N VAL A 358 -2.11 2.56 -4.35
CA VAL A 358 -1.66 1.18 -4.10
C VAL A 358 -0.30 0.88 -4.72
N ASP A 359 0.24 1.80 -5.50
CA ASP A 359 1.47 1.68 -6.25
C ASP A 359 2.38 2.81 -5.77
N ALA A 360 3.32 2.47 -4.88
CA ALA A 360 4.19 3.46 -4.24
C ALA A 360 5.05 4.22 -5.25
N GLU A 361 5.11 5.54 -5.05
CA GLU A 361 6.06 6.47 -5.68
C GLU A 361 7.53 6.00 -5.58
N ASP A 362 8.30 6.12 -6.67
CA ASP A 362 9.71 5.72 -6.74
C ASP A 362 10.73 6.85 -6.52
N MET A 363 10.26 8.10 -6.43
CA MET A 363 11.03 9.28 -5.97
C MET A 363 12.37 9.45 -6.72
N ASP A 364 12.32 9.39 -8.04
CA ASP A 364 13.50 9.47 -8.92
C ASP A 364 13.81 10.90 -9.41
N GLY A 365 12.92 11.86 -9.14
CA GLY A 365 13.02 13.26 -9.53
C GLY A 365 12.14 13.66 -10.70
N VAL A 366 11.37 12.74 -11.27
CA VAL A 366 10.31 12.96 -12.26
C VAL A 366 8.96 12.80 -11.55
N GLU A 367 8.06 13.75 -11.79
CA GLU A 367 6.71 13.90 -11.20
C GLU A 367 6.43 13.48 -9.72
N ASP A 368 7.45 13.37 -8.84
CA ASP A 368 7.45 12.96 -7.41
C ASP A 368 6.34 13.53 -6.48
N ASP A 369 5.58 14.54 -6.90
CA ASP A 369 4.58 15.25 -6.11
C ASP A 369 3.16 14.64 -6.22
N ASP A 370 2.97 13.56 -6.99
CA ASP A 370 1.64 13.04 -7.33
C ASP A 370 1.26 11.65 -6.78
N GLY A 371 2.23 10.94 -6.21
CA GLY A 371 2.04 9.62 -5.58
C GLY A 371 1.93 8.48 -6.58
N CYS A 372 2.39 8.66 -7.82
CA CYS A 372 2.42 7.63 -8.84
C CYS A 372 3.85 7.37 -9.32
N PRO A 373 4.31 6.11 -9.35
CA PRO A 373 5.62 5.79 -9.87
C PRO A 373 5.71 6.06 -11.39
N ASP A 374 6.78 6.74 -11.79
CA ASP A 374 7.09 7.06 -13.18
C ASP A 374 8.06 6.03 -13.77
N LEU A 375 7.51 4.88 -14.18
CA LEU A 375 8.33 3.71 -14.59
C LEU A 375 9.03 3.82 -15.96
N ASP A 376 8.72 4.86 -16.75
CA ASP A 376 9.20 5.10 -18.12
C ASP A 376 9.21 6.63 -18.36
N ASN A 377 10.32 7.25 -17.94
CA ASN A 377 10.43 8.69 -17.77
C ASN A 377 10.45 9.48 -19.09
N ASP A 378 11.02 8.90 -20.15
CA ASP A 378 11.06 9.52 -21.48
C ASP A 378 9.94 9.07 -22.43
N GLY A 379 9.21 8.02 -22.06
CA GLY A 379 8.02 7.53 -22.74
C GLY A 379 8.30 6.80 -24.05
N ASP A 380 9.49 6.22 -24.21
CA ASP A 380 9.87 5.46 -25.38
C ASP A 380 9.33 4.00 -25.38
N GLY A 381 8.84 3.54 -24.22
CA GLY A 381 8.27 2.22 -24.00
C GLY A 381 9.23 1.20 -23.40
N ILE A 382 10.42 1.60 -22.96
CA ILE A 382 11.36 0.83 -22.15
C ILE A 382 11.29 1.37 -20.71
N GLU A 383 11.15 0.48 -19.73
CA GLU A 383 11.09 0.92 -18.32
C GLU A 383 12.49 1.37 -17.85
N ASP A 384 12.56 2.42 -17.04
CA ASP A 384 13.78 3.02 -16.49
C ASP A 384 14.82 2.03 -15.93
N GLN A 385 14.36 0.91 -15.36
CA GLN A 385 15.23 -0.14 -14.81
C GLN A 385 15.95 -0.97 -15.89
N ASP A 386 15.37 -1.06 -17.08
CA ASP A 386 15.86 -1.75 -18.27
C ASP A 386 16.41 -0.77 -19.31
N ASP A 387 16.18 0.53 -19.10
CA ASP A 387 16.63 1.64 -19.92
C ASP A 387 18.06 2.10 -19.53
N ARG A 388 18.91 2.34 -20.54
CA ARG A 388 20.28 2.82 -20.32
C ARG A 388 20.39 4.34 -20.38
N CYS A 389 19.45 5.02 -21.02
CA CYS A 389 19.30 6.46 -21.06
C CYS A 389 17.87 6.86 -20.63
N PRO A 390 17.46 6.69 -19.35
CA PRO A 390 16.06 6.85 -18.89
C PRO A 390 15.40 8.22 -19.13
N ASP A 391 16.20 9.24 -19.52
CA ASP A 391 15.75 10.61 -19.76
C ASP A 391 15.76 10.98 -21.27
N GLU A 392 16.16 10.06 -22.16
CA GLU A 392 16.40 10.31 -23.59
C GLU A 392 15.75 9.23 -24.46
N ALA A 393 14.55 9.54 -24.96
CA ALA A 393 13.77 8.60 -25.76
C ALA A 393 14.51 8.06 -26.99
N GLU A 394 14.45 6.73 -27.16
CA GLU A 394 14.93 5.97 -28.31
C GLU A 394 14.34 6.43 -29.66
N ASP A 395 15.15 6.42 -30.74
CA ASP A 395 14.75 6.88 -32.08
C ASP A 395 14.18 5.78 -33.02
N LEU A 396 14.11 4.53 -32.56
CA LEU A 396 13.39 3.39 -33.15
C LEU A 396 13.63 3.22 -34.67
N ASP A 397 14.90 3.24 -35.08
CA ASP A 397 15.31 3.16 -36.48
C ASP A 397 15.68 1.73 -36.96
N GLY A 398 15.70 0.77 -36.03
CA GLY A 398 16.05 -0.62 -36.27
C GLY A 398 17.49 -0.99 -35.87
N HIS A 399 18.27 -0.03 -35.38
CA HIS A 399 19.59 -0.24 -34.81
C HIS A 399 19.51 -0.11 -33.29
N ARG A 400 19.72 -1.24 -32.61
CA ARG A 400 19.78 -1.34 -31.14
C ARG A 400 18.65 -0.69 -30.35
N ASP A 401 17.44 -0.61 -30.89
CA ASP A 401 16.15 -0.21 -30.27
C ASP A 401 15.73 -0.88 -28.92
N ARG A 402 16.62 -1.54 -28.18
CA ARG A 402 16.34 -2.30 -26.97
C ARG A 402 17.17 -1.86 -25.77
N ASP A 403 18.14 -0.97 -25.96
CA ASP A 403 18.88 -0.42 -24.82
C ASP A 403 18.38 0.95 -24.36
N GLY A 404 17.40 1.54 -25.05
CA GLY A 404 16.73 2.78 -24.61
C GLY A 404 17.65 3.98 -24.73
N CYS A 405 18.45 4.03 -25.79
CA CYS A 405 19.40 5.11 -25.99
C CYS A 405 19.42 5.47 -27.48
N PRO A 406 19.04 6.70 -27.85
CA PRO A 406 19.01 7.10 -29.24
C PRO A 406 20.42 7.15 -29.85
N GLU A 407 20.54 6.62 -31.06
CA GLU A 407 21.82 6.44 -31.75
C GLU A 407 21.85 7.23 -33.05
N LEU A 408 22.09 8.54 -32.91
CA LEU A 408 22.02 9.49 -34.03
C LEU A 408 23.08 9.30 -35.14
N ASP A 409 24.07 8.42 -34.93
CA ASP A 409 25.17 8.07 -35.84
C ASP A 409 25.54 6.59 -35.60
N ASN A 410 24.90 5.69 -36.35
CA ASN A 410 24.87 4.26 -36.09
C ASN A 410 26.19 3.54 -36.40
N ASP A 411 26.95 4.01 -37.40
CA ASP A 411 28.25 3.43 -37.78
C ASP A 411 29.47 4.24 -37.28
N TYR A 412 29.20 5.35 -36.59
CA TYR A 412 30.16 6.20 -35.92
C TYR A 412 31.20 6.79 -36.86
N ASP A 413 30.82 7.14 -38.08
CA ASP A 413 31.67 7.79 -39.07
C ASP A 413 31.77 9.32 -38.88
N GLY A 414 30.85 9.90 -38.09
CA GLY A 414 30.74 11.32 -37.79
C GLY A 414 29.70 12.09 -38.62
N ILE A 415 28.87 11.40 -39.40
CA ILE A 415 27.71 11.92 -40.12
C ILE A 415 26.47 11.32 -39.45
N GLU A 416 25.51 12.19 -39.10
CA GLU A 416 24.27 11.70 -38.49
C GLU A 416 23.46 10.89 -39.51
N ASP A 417 22.78 9.83 -39.07
CA ASP A 417 21.94 8.94 -39.88
C ASP A 417 20.97 9.67 -40.81
N SER A 418 20.43 10.80 -40.34
CA SER A 418 19.51 11.64 -41.11
C SER A 418 20.14 12.32 -42.33
N SER A 419 21.47 12.43 -42.33
CA SER A 419 22.31 13.06 -43.33
C SER A 419 23.26 12.07 -44.03
N ASP A 420 23.22 10.80 -43.64
CA ASP A 420 24.04 9.70 -44.15
C ASP A 420 23.30 8.88 -45.22
N ALA A 421 23.94 8.61 -46.36
CA ALA A 421 23.36 7.83 -47.46
C ALA A 421 23.36 6.32 -47.18
N CYS A 422 24.22 5.83 -46.30
CA CYS A 422 24.29 4.45 -45.84
C CYS A 422 24.65 4.38 -44.33
N PRO A 423 23.68 4.68 -43.46
CA PRO A 423 23.89 4.86 -42.00
C PRO A 423 24.45 3.67 -41.20
N LEU A 424 24.70 2.53 -41.85
CA LEU A 424 25.22 1.29 -41.23
C LEU A 424 26.60 0.90 -41.76
N SER A 425 27.20 1.70 -42.65
CA SER A 425 28.41 1.38 -43.38
C SER A 425 29.38 2.54 -43.30
N LYS A 426 30.27 2.46 -42.30
CA LYS A 426 31.28 3.47 -42.03
C LYS A 426 32.10 3.88 -43.25
N GLU A 427 32.08 5.18 -43.53
CA GLU A 427 32.94 5.90 -44.47
C GLU A 427 34.46 5.66 -44.27
N ASP A 428 35.21 5.44 -45.36
CA ASP A 428 36.65 5.14 -45.31
C ASP A 428 37.60 6.33 -45.56
N LYS A 429 37.04 7.53 -45.83
CA LYS A 429 37.73 8.84 -45.81
C LYS A 429 39.03 8.85 -46.61
N ASP A 430 38.98 8.39 -47.85
CA ASP A 430 40.13 8.29 -48.73
C ASP A 430 40.35 9.52 -49.63
N GLY A 431 39.41 10.48 -49.59
CA GLY A 431 39.43 11.72 -50.36
C GLY A 431 38.55 11.68 -51.61
N PHE A 432 37.87 10.56 -51.87
CA PHE A 432 36.82 10.40 -52.86
C PHE A 432 35.46 10.40 -52.15
N GLU A 433 34.51 11.18 -52.66
CA GLU A 433 33.12 11.27 -52.19
C GLU A 433 32.80 11.27 -50.66
N ASP A 434 33.77 11.54 -49.75
CA ASP A 434 33.72 11.53 -48.26
C ASP A 434 32.57 12.30 -47.54
N HIS A 435 31.62 12.90 -48.26
CA HIS A 435 30.55 13.74 -47.73
C HIS A 435 29.18 13.08 -47.67
N ASP A 436 29.01 11.91 -48.28
CA ASP A 436 27.73 11.19 -48.29
C ASP A 436 27.62 10.08 -47.22
N GLY A 437 28.73 9.76 -46.55
CA GLY A 437 28.80 8.75 -45.48
C GLY A 437 29.05 7.33 -45.98
N CYS A 438 29.29 7.16 -47.29
CA CYS A 438 29.40 5.84 -47.87
C CYS A 438 30.78 5.45 -48.38
N PRO A 439 31.36 4.33 -47.90
CA PRO A 439 32.61 3.85 -48.44
C PRO A 439 32.39 3.40 -49.89
N GLU A 440 33.20 3.95 -50.79
CA GLU A 440 33.31 3.47 -52.15
C GLU A 440 34.27 2.27 -52.22
N GLU A 441 33.84 1.19 -52.90
CA GLU A 441 34.71 0.01 -53.09
C GLU A 441 35.58 0.09 -54.36
N ASP A 442 35.26 1.01 -55.29
CA ASP A 442 35.88 1.18 -56.62
C ASP A 442 35.69 2.64 -57.09
N ASN A 443 36.59 3.53 -56.66
CA ASN A 443 36.49 4.98 -56.86
C ASN A 443 36.45 5.39 -58.34
N ASP A 444 37.23 4.72 -59.19
CA ASP A 444 37.33 5.07 -60.61
C ASP A 444 36.39 4.27 -61.53
N GLY A 445 35.76 3.21 -61.01
CA GLY A 445 34.76 2.40 -61.71
C GLY A 445 35.35 1.57 -62.85
N ASP A 446 36.63 1.23 -62.80
CA ASP A 446 37.28 0.38 -63.80
C ASP A 446 36.98 -1.13 -63.61
N GLY A 447 36.37 -1.49 -62.46
CA GLY A 447 35.98 -2.84 -62.09
C GLY A 447 37.03 -3.58 -61.26
N ILE A 448 38.08 -2.91 -60.79
CA ILE A 448 39.06 -3.40 -59.81
C ILE A 448 38.85 -2.60 -58.53
N ALA A 449 38.55 -3.29 -57.42
CA ALA A 449 38.34 -2.62 -56.14
C ALA A 449 39.60 -1.87 -55.67
N ASP A 450 39.43 -0.76 -54.95
CA ASP A 450 40.53 0.15 -54.56
C ASP A 450 41.66 -0.55 -53.77
N LEU A 451 41.28 -1.56 -52.97
CA LEU A 451 42.24 -2.42 -52.25
C LEU A 451 43.15 -3.23 -53.17
N ASP A 452 42.67 -3.62 -54.35
CA ASP A 452 43.41 -4.38 -55.36
C ASP A 452 44.00 -3.49 -56.46
N ASP A 453 43.50 -2.25 -56.59
CA ASP A 453 43.98 -1.26 -57.55
C ASP A 453 45.35 -0.68 -57.16
N TYR A 454 46.21 -0.43 -58.15
CA TYR A 454 47.45 0.32 -57.96
C TYR A 454 47.29 1.83 -58.20
N CYS A 455 46.18 2.23 -58.80
CA CYS A 455 45.76 3.57 -59.14
C CYS A 455 44.24 3.77 -58.83
N PRO A 456 43.80 3.71 -57.55
CA PRO A 456 42.38 3.74 -57.16
C PRO A 456 41.54 4.87 -57.81
N ASP A 457 42.15 6.04 -58.03
CA ASP A 457 41.43 7.21 -58.53
C ASP A 457 41.55 7.44 -60.06
N ALA A 458 42.03 6.46 -60.84
CA ALA A 458 42.38 6.68 -62.24
C ALA A 458 42.09 5.49 -63.16
N VAL A 459 40.94 5.55 -63.84
CA VAL A 459 40.41 4.51 -64.73
C VAL A 459 41.47 3.75 -65.53
N GLY A 460 41.58 2.44 -65.29
CA GLY A 460 42.59 1.60 -65.89
C GLY A 460 42.48 1.32 -67.39
N GLY A 461 43.60 0.85 -67.94
CA GLY A 461 43.71 0.42 -69.35
C GLY A 461 43.13 -0.97 -69.66
N GLY A 462 42.43 -1.61 -68.71
CA GLY A 462 41.94 -2.99 -68.80
C GLY A 462 42.97 -4.08 -68.46
N GLY A 463 44.10 -3.69 -67.87
CA GLY A 463 45.10 -4.61 -67.30
C GLY A 463 44.79 -4.97 -65.84
N PRO A 464 45.47 -5.98 -65.26
CA PRO A 464 45.22 -6.45 -63.88
C PRO A 464 45.79 -5.52 -62.80
N THR A 465 46.22 -4.32 -63.17
CA THR A 465 46.86 -3.35 -62.27
C THR A 465 45.97 -2.16 -61.96
N GLY A 466 44.85 -1.98 -62.66
CA GLY A 466 43.98 -0.81 -62.53
C GLY A 466 44.56 0.53 -62.97
N CYS A 467 45.88 0.59 -63.19
CA CYS A 467 46.50 1.79 -63.74
C CYS A 467 46.29 1.96 -65.27
N PRO A 468 46.20 3.21 -65.76
CA PRO A 468 46.34 3.56 -67.17
C PRO A 468 47.66 3.05 -67.77
N ASP A 469 47.65 2.69 -69.07
CA ASP A 469 48.80 2.09 -69.76
C ASP A 469 50.06 2.98 -69.80
N ASP A 470 49.93 4.29 -69.62
CA ASP A 470 51.02 5.25 -69.58
C ASP A 470 51.70 5.37 -68.21
N ILE A 471 51.07 4.87 -67.14
CA ILE A 471 51.67 4.80 -65.81
C ILE A 471 52.58 3.57 -65.72
N LYS A 472 53.87 3.79 -65.47
CA LYS A 472 54.88 2.70 -65.37
C LYS A 472 55.38 2.44 -63.95
N ALA A 473 55.11 3.34 -63.01
CA ALA A 473 55.49 3.22 -61.62
C ALA A 473 54.53 3.98 -60.70
N VAL A 474 54.20 3.37 -59.57
CA VAL A 474 53.33 3.93 -58.52
C VAL A 474 53.99 3.81 -57.15
N VAL A 475 53.58 4.65 -56.20
CA VAL A 475 54.00 4.55 -54.81
C VAL A 475 52.93 3.77 -54.05
N ARG A 476 53.28 2.64 -53.43
CA ARG A 476 52.32 1.82 -52.67
C ARG A 476 52.98 1.31 -51.39
N GLY A 477 52.43 1.71 -50.25
CA GLY A 477 52.96 1.39 -48.93
C GLY A 477 54.42 1.81 -48.78
N ASP A 478 55.29 0.83 -48.51
CA ASP A 478 56.73 1.02 -48.31
C ASP A 478 57.57 0.86 -49.60
N LYS A 479 56.96 0.88 -50.79
CA LYS A 479 57.66 0.64 -52.06
C LYS A 479 57.24 1.59 -53.17
N ILE A 480 58.14 1.73 -54.14
CA ILE A 480 57.79 2.20 -55.48
C ILE A 480 57.65 0.96 -56.37
N VAL A 481 56.42 0.63 -56.71
CA VAL A 481 56.09 -0.54 -57.52
C VAL A 481 56.22 -0.14 -58.99
N ILE A 482 57.12 -0.82 -59.70
CA ILE A 482 57.23 -0.71 -61.15
C ILE A 482 56.24 -1.69 -61.80
N LEU A 483 55.41 -1.21 -62.72
CA LEU A 483 54.43 -2.02 -63.44
C LEU A 483 55.07 -2.77 -64.63
N GLU A 484 56.30 -2.39 -65.00
CA GLU A 484 57.11 -3.04 -66.02
C GLU A 484 58.52 -3.41 -65.52
N LYS A 485 59.14 -4.41 -66.16
CA LYS A 485 60.46 -4.93 -65.74
C LYS A 485 61.62 -4.10 -66.29
N ILE A 486 62.59 -3.82 -65.42
CA ILE A 486 63.89 -3.26 -65.84
C ILE A 486 64.78 -4.36 -66.42
N HIS A 487 65.19 -4.19 -67.67
CA HIS A 487 66.02 -5.13 -68.41
C HIS A 487 67.47 -4.67 -68.48
N PHE A 488 68.37 -5.64 -68.33
CA PHE A 488 69.82 -5.47 -68.47
C PHE A 488 70.35 -6.34 -69.61
N LYS A 489 71.45 -5.91 -70.25
CA LYS A 489 72.21 -6.78 -71.15
C LYS A 489 72.62 -8.05 -70.41
N SER A 490 72.57 -9.18 -71.10
CA SER A 490 72.90 -10.49 -70.53
C SER A 490 74.24 -10.44 -69.81
N ASP A 491 74.24 -10.91 -68.57
CA ASP A 491 75.42 -11.02 -67.71
C ASP A 491 76.18 -9.70 -67.46
N ARG A 492 75.50 -8.56 -67.61
CA ARG A 492 76.08 -7.22 -67.43
C ARG A 492 75.13 -6.33 -66.61
N ALA A 493 75.70 -5.27 -66.04
CA ALA A 493 74.99 -4.17 -65.40
C ALA A 493 74.78 -2.98 -66.36
N VAL A 494 74.32 -3.28 -67.58
CA VAL A 494 74.04 -2.26 -68.61
C VAL A 494 72.54 -2.28 -68.90
N ILE A 495 71.84 -1.21 -68.54
CA ILE A 495 70.38 -1.04 -68.72
C ILE A 495 70.07 -0.96 -70.22
N VAL A 496 68.97 -1.60 -70.65
CA VAL A 496 68.49 -1.57 -72.05
C VAL A 496 67.59 -0.36 -72.27
N GLY A 497 67.62 0.23 -73.47
CA GLY A 497 66.94 1.49 -73.78
C GLY A 497 65.44 1.53 -73.45
N GLY A 498 64.69 0.45 -73.66
CA GLY A 498 63.26 0.40 -73.33
C GLY A 498 62.94 0.44 -71.83
N SER A 499 63.92 0.15 -70.96
CA SER A 499 63.75 0.26 -69.51
C SER A 499 64.04 1.65 -68.96
N LEU A 500 64.44 2.60 -69.81
CA LEU A 500 64.66 3.98 -69.41
C LEU A 500 63.33 4.67 -69.08
N GLU A 501 62.24 4.39 -69.81
CA GLU A 501 60.91 4.95 -69.55
C GLU A 501 60.37 4.53 -68.17
N VAL A 502 60.64 3.29 -67.75
CA VAL A 502 60.30 2.80 -66.40
C VAL A 502 61.11 3.54 -65.32
N LEU A 503 62.39 3.82 -65.60
CA LEU A 503 63.25 4.57 -64.68
C LEU A 503 62.91 6.06 -64.64
N ASP A 504 62.44 6.63 -65.74
CA ASP A 504 61.88 7.97 -65.82
C ASP A 504 60.62 8.05 -64.95
N ALA A 505 59.71 7.07 -65.04
CA ALA A 505 58.54 7.02 -64.15
C ALA A 505 58.93 6.91 -62.67
N VAL A 506 59.93 6.09 -62.32
CA VAL A 506 60.43 6.02 -60.93
C VAL A 506 61.04 7.36 -60.49
N ARG A 507 61.81 8.03 -61.37
CA ARG A 507 62.33 9.38 -61.11
C ARG A 507 61.18 10.34 -60.83
N ASP A 508 60.15 10.35 -61.67
CA ASP A 508 59.04 11.28 -61.58
C ASP A 508 58.27 11.09 -60.27
N ARG A 509 58.00 9.84 -59.85
CA ARG A 509 57.43 9.57 -58.52
C ARG A 509 58.29 10.06 -57.38
N LEU A 510 59.62 10.01 -57.51
CA LEU A 510 60.52 10.57 -56.49
C LEU A 510 60.54 12.10 -56.47
N ILE A 511 60.34 12.75 -57.61
CA ILE A 511 60.27 14.21 -57.71
C ILE A 511 58.92 14.71 -57.17
N GLU A 512 57.83 14.07 -57.57
CA GLU A 512 56.46 14.36 -57.12
C GLU A 512 56.29 14.13 -55.62
N ASN A 513 57.04 13.18 -55.05
CA ASN A 513 56.98 12.84 -53.63
C ASN A 513 58.29 13.21 -52.90
N PRO A 514 58.53 14.51 -52.62
CA PRO A 514 59.74 14.96 -51.93
C PRO A 514 59.85 14.44 -50.49
N GLN A 515 58.73 14.05 -49.88
CA GLN A 515 58.66 13.43 -48.55
C GLN A 515 59.33 12.05 -48.50
N LEU A 516 59.55 11.38 -49.63
CA LEU A 516 60.31 10.13 -49.68
C LEU A 516 61.81 10.41 -49.54
N LEU A 517 62.29 10.48 -48.30
CA LEU A 517 63.66 10.92 -47.98
C LEU A 517 64.73 9.94 -48.45
N LYS A 518 64.48 8.63 -48.38
CA LYS A 518 65.48 7.63 -48.76
C LYS A 518 64.85 6.35 -49.32
N ILE A 519 65.35 5.92 -50.47
CA ILE A 519 64.95 4.71 -51.19
C ILE A 519 66.14 3.78 -51.35
N ARG A 520 65.91 2.50 -51.11
CA ARG A 520 66.83 1.42 -51.42
C ARG A 520 66.46 0.77 -52.74
N VAL A 521 67.39 0.79 -53.68
CA VAL A 521 67.32 0.05 -54.94
C VAL A 521 67.89 -1.33 -54.69
N GLU A 522 67.04 -2.34 -54.76
CA GLU A 522 67.38 -3.74 -54.47
C GLU A 522 67.58 -4.52 -55.77
N GLY A 523 68.77 -5.09 -55.97
CA GLY A 523 69.06 -5.96 -57.10
C GLY A 523 68.94 -7.44 -56.72
N HIS A 524 68.25 -8.22 -57.56
CA HIS A 524 68.05 -9.66 -57.34
C HIS A 524 68.42 -10.49 -58.58
N THR A 525 68.92 -11.70 -58.39
CA THR A 525 69.32 -12.65 -59.45
C THR A 525 68.65 -14.01 -59.27
N ASP A 526 68.74 -14.85 -60.31
CA ASP A 526 68.35 -16.26 -60.23
C ASP A 526 69.50 -17.15 -59.71
N GLU A 527 69.22 -18.44 -59.55
CA GLU A 527 70.08 -19.42 -58.89
C GLU A 527 71.18 -20.04 -59.76
N ARG A 528 71.34 -19.58 -61.00
CA ARG A 528 72.17 -20.31 -61.98
C ARG A 528 73.67 -20.11 -61.84
N ALA A 529 74.10 -19.00 -61.24
CA ALA A 529 75.52 -18.69 -61.04
C ALA A 529 75.92 -18.86 -59.57
N ASP A 530 77.23 -18.86 -59.30
CA ASP A 530 77.76 -18.87 -57.94
C ASP A 530 77.19 -17.69 -57.12
N ALA A 531 76.85 -17.94 -55.85
CA ALA A 531 76.29 -16.95 -54.95
C ALA A 531 77.16 -15.68 -54.85
N SER A 532 78.49 -15.81 -54.84
CA SER A 532 79.39 -14.64 -54.78
C SER A 532 79.32 -13.81 -56.07
N TYR A 533 79.19 -14.50 -57.22
CA TYR A 533 79.01 -13.86 -58.52
C TYR A 533 77.66 -13.13 -58.61
N ASN A 534 76.58 -13.82 -58.23
CA ASN A 534 75.22 -13.29 -58.19
C ASN A 534 75.12 -12.06 -57.29
N LEU A 535 75.73 -12.10 -56.12
CA LEU A 535 75.80 -10.97 -55.21
C LEU A 535 76.48 -9.76 -55.87
N ARG A 536 77.66 -9.94 -56.46
CA ARG A 536 78.37 -8.87 -57.18
C ARG A 536 77.56 -8.32 -58.36
N LEU A 537 76.96 -9.19 -59.17
CA LEU A 537 76.18 -8.79 -60.34
C LEU A 537 74.93 -7.99 -59.93
N SER A 538 74.23 -8.45 -58.88
CA SER A 538 73.06 -7.76 -58.34
C SER A 538 73.40 -6.38 -57.78
N GLN A 539 74.52 -6.26 -57.07
CA GLN A 539 75.03 -4.99 -56.53
C GLN A 539 75.36 -4.01 -57.65
N GLN A 540 76.10 -4.47 -58.67
CA GLN A 540 76.44 -3.65 -59.83
C GLN A 540 75.20 -3.17 -60.60
N ARG A 541 74.14 -4.00 -60.67
CA ARG A 541 72.88 -3.61 -61.30
C ARG A 541 72.11 -2.56 -60.50
N ALA A 542 72.04 -2.72 -59.17
CA ALA A 542 71.45 -1.71 -58.29
C ALA A 542 72.21 -0.37 -58.39
N GLU A 543 73.55 -0.42 -58.40
CA GLU A 543 74.41 0.75 -58.61
C GLU A 543 74.20 1.40 -59.97
N ALA A 544 74.02 0.61 -61.03
CA ALA A 544 73.74 1.14 -62.37
C ALA A 544 72.39 1.88 -62.43
N VAL A 545 71.37 1.37 -61.74
CA VAL A 545 70.06 2.04 -61.60
C VAL A 545 70.18 3.32 -60.80
N VAL A 546 70.87 3.31 -59.65
CA VAL A 546 71.13 4.53 -58.86
C VAL A 546 71.92 5.56 -59.68
N ALA A 547 72.98 5.15 -60.37
CA ALA A 547 73.78 6.05 -61.20
C ALA A 547 72.94 6.70 -62.32
N HIS A 548 71.99 5.95 -62.88
CA HIS A 548 71.06 6.48 -63.88
C HIS A 548 70.09 7.50 -63.25
N LEU A 549 69.41 7.15 -62.16
CA LEU A 549 68.48 8.07 -61.47
C LEU A 549 69.18 9.36 -61.01
N VAL A 550 70.42 9.28 -60.52
CA VAL A 550 71.23 10.45 -60.14
C VAL A 550 71.56 11.32 -61.36
N LYS A 551 71.92 10.69 -62.49
CA LYS A 551 72.20 11.40 -63.74
C LYS A 551 70.97 12.18 -64.24
N GLU A 552 69.78 11.60 -64.06
CA GLU A 552 68.50 12.20 -64.47
C GLU A 552 67.89 13.14 -63.41
N GLY A 553 68.61 13.44 -62.32
CA GLY A 553 68.28 14.55 -61.40
C GLY A 553 67.87 14.15 -59.99
N VAL A 554 67.80 12.86 -59.64
CA VAL A 554 67.51 12.43 -58.25
C VAL A 554 68.73 12.66 -57.36
N ALA A 555 68.55 13.31 -56.21
CA ALA A 555 69.65 13.54 -55.28
C ALA A 555 70.26 12.21 -54.80
N ALA A 556 71.59 12.05 -54.95
CA ALA A 556 72.29 10.81 -54.57
C ALA A 556 72.10 10.43 -53.10
N SER A 557 71.89 11.40 -52.20
CA SER A 557 71.59 11.16 -50.79
C SER A 557 70.26 10.44 -50.54
N ARG A 558 69.31 10.50 -51.50
CA ARG A 558 68.01 9.83 -51.42
C ARG A 558 68.06 8.36 -51.87
N LEU A 559 69.19 7.87 -52.37
CA LEU A 559 69.30 6.55 -52.99
C LEU A 559 70.37 5.68 -52.32
N GLU A 560 70.04 4.41 -52.08
CA GLU A 560 70.96 3.39 -51.57
C GLU A 560 70.90 2.16 -52.48
N ALA A 561 72.03 1.70 -53.03
CA ALA A 561 72.08 0.51 -53.87
C ALA A 561 72.48 -0.73 -53.04
N VAL A 562 71.63 -1.77 -53.02
CA VAL A 562 71.91 -3.03 -52.33
C VAL A 562 71.63 -4.23 -53.25
N GLY A 563 72.65 -5.04 -53.49
CA GLY A 563 72.52 -6.32 -54.17
C GLY A 563 72.26 -7.45 -53.18
N TYR A 564 71.23 -8.25 -53.42
CA TYR A 564 70.90 -9.43 -52.61
C TYR A 564 71.27 -10.75 -53.28
N GLY A 565 71.75 -10.71 -54.53
CA GLY A 565 71.99 -11.91 -55.33
C GLY A 565 70.74 -12.79 -55.39
N GLU A 566 70.90 -14.06 -55.07
CA GLU A 566 69.81 -15.05 -55.05
C GLU A 566 69.17 -15.26 -53.66
N SER A 567 69.53 -14.44 -52.66
CA SER A 567 69.13 -14.67 -51.26
C SER A 567 67.66 -14.32 -50.94
N ARG A 568 67.02 -13.49 -51.77
CA ARG A 568 65.62 -13.04 -51.62
C ARG A 568 64.78 -13.41 -52.85
N ARG A 569 64.51 -14.72 -53.00
CA ARG A 569 63.72 -15.27 -54.12
C ARG A 569 62.22 -15.04 -53.90
N LEU A 570 61.51 -14.69 -54.96
CA LEU A 570 60.04 -14.68 -54.99
C LEU A 570 59.48 -16.05 -55.36
N SER A 571 60.22 -16.82 -56.16
CA SER A 571 59.83 -18.17 -56.57
C SER A 571 60.96 -19.16 -56.31
N GLU A 572 60.66 -20.25 -55.63
CA GLU A 572 61.60 -21.37 -55.45
C GLU A 572 61.69 -22.26 -56.71
N GLN A 573 60.74 -22.12 -57.64
CA GLN A 573 60.69 -22.91 -58.86
C GLN A 573 61.85 -22.55 -59.80
N SER A 574 62.61 -23.56 -60.23
CA SER A 574 63.69 -23.43 -61.21
C SER A 574 63.18 -23.38 -62.67
N THR A 575 61.93 -22.96 -62.89
CA THR A 575 61.33 -22.75 -64.22
C THR A 575 61.85 -21.47 -64.86
N GLN A 576 61.64 -21.28 -66.17
CA GLN A 576 62.05 -20.05 -66.84
C GLN A 576 61.30 -18.84 -66.27
N GLU A 577 60.02 -19.04 -65.95
CA GLU A 577 59.10 -18.08 -65.34
C GLU A 577 59.55 -17.72 -63.93
N GLY A 578 59.79 -18.71 -63.06
CA GLY A 578 60.26 -18.50 -61.68
C GLY A 578 61.60 -17.77 -61.62
N ARG A 579 62.54 -18.14 -62.49
CA ARG A 579 63.81 -17.42 -62.63
C ARG A 579 63.61 -15.98 -63.14
N ALA A 580 62.65 -15.76 -64.03
CA ALA A 580 62.32 -14.42 -64.52
C ALA A 580 61.60 -13.55 -63.48
N MET A 581 60.96 -14.13 -62.47
CA MET A 581 60.46 -13.41 -61.29
C MET A 581 61.60 -13.06 -60.34
N ASN A 582 62.54 -13.99 -60.10
CA ASN A 582 63.68 -13.74 -59.20
C ASN A 582 64.64 -12.68 -59.75
N ARG A 583 64.87 -12.64 -61.07
CA ARG A 583 65.66 -11.59 -61.73
C ARG A 583 64.86 -10.29 -61.82
N ARG A 584 64.98 -9.43 -60.82
CA ARG A 584 64.22 -8.17 -60.72
C ARG A 584 65.02 -7.07 -60.02
N VAL A 585 64.49 -5.86 -60.12
CA VAL A 585 64.89 -4.69 -59.34
C VAL A 585 63.68 -4.25 -58.55
N GLU A 586 63.86 -3.95 -57.27
CA GLU A 586 62.80 -3.42 -56.39
C GLU A 586 63.25 -2.08 -55.80
N PHE A 587 62.28 -1.25 -55.43
CA PHE A 587 62.51 0.04 -54.80
C PHE A 587 61.79 0.08 -53.46
N SER A 588 62.55 -0.03 -52.37
CA SER A 588 62.03 -0.04 -51.00
C SER A 588 62.24 1.34 -50.37
N ILE A 589 61.20 1.92 -49.80
CA ILE A 589 61.23 3.19 -49.07
C ILE A 589 61.80 2.93 -47.67
N ILE A 590 62.95 3.53 -47.36
CA ILE A 590 63.67 3.33 -46.09
C ILE A 590 63.42 4.46 -45.10
N GLN A 591 63.12 5.66 -45.61
CA GLN A 591 62.85 6.82 -44.77
C GLN A 591 61.85 7.73 -45.46
N VAL A 592 60.79 8.10 -44.75
CA VAL A 592 59.79 9.10 -45.13
C VAL A 592 59.89 10.26 -44.16
N GLN A 593 59.62 11.47 -44.63
CA GLN A 593 59.41 12.63 -43.78
C GLN A 593 57.98 12.55 -43.26
N GLU A 594 57.81 12.31 -41.95
CA GLU A 594 56.49 12.45 -41.33
C GLU A 594 56.04 13.91 -41.46
N VAL A 595 55.01 14.13 -42.25
CA VAL A 595 54.32 15.42 -42.29
C VAL A 595 53.40 15.42 -41.08
N ILE A 596 53.79 16.14 -40.03
CA ILE A 596 52.88 16.43 -38.92
C ILE A 596 51.82 17.36 -39.50
N ALA A 597 50.62 16.83 -39.78
CA ALA A 597 49.48 17.66 -40.12
C ALA A 597 49.22 18.65 -38.98
N PRO A 598 48.93 19.94 -39.25
CA PRO A 598 48.55 20.87 -38.21
C PRO A 598 47.27 20.36 -37.55
N VAL A 599 47.35 20.03 -36.27
CA VAL A 599 46.20 19.77 -35.41
C VAL A 599 45.24 20.96 -35.53
N PRO A 600 43.93 20.76 -35.80
CA PRO A 600 42.99 21.87 -35.79
C PRO A 600 42.99 22.50 -34.40
N GLU A 601 43.25 23.82 -34.33
CA GLU A 601 43.14 24.61 -33.11
C GLU A 601 41.74 24.44 -32.52
N THR A 602 41.63 23.70 -31.42
CA THR A 602 40.49 23.78 -30.53
C THR A 602 40.37 25.22 -30.06
N ARG A 603 39.25 25.87 -30.42
CA ARG A 603 38.93 27.23 -30.02
C ARG A 603 38.98 27.33 -28.49
N GLU A 604 39.89 28.14 -27.97
CA GLU A 604 39.80 28.66 -26.61
C GLU A 604 38.45 29.37 -26.42
N PRO A 605 37.69 29.12 -25.33
CA PRO A 605 36.56 29.95 -25.00
C PRO A 605 37.06 31.31 -24.50
N ALA A 606 36.50 32.37 -25.09
CA ALA A 606 36.84 33.76 -24.82
C ALA A 606 36.63 34.14 -23.34
N LYS A 607 37.61 34.84 -22.78
CA LYS A 607 37.53 35.57 -21.50
C LYS A 607 36.77 36.89 -21.63
N GLY A 608 35.92 37.18 -20.63
CA GLY A 608 35.44 38.52 -20.24
C GLY A 608 34.11 38.47 -19.46
N SER A 609 34.10 38.19 -18.14
CA SER A 609 34.12 39.14 -16.98
C SER A 609 32.81 39.94 -16.75
N PRO A 610 32.40 40.32 -15.51
CA PRO A 610 33.11 40.26 -14.21
C PRO A 610 32.32 39.68 -12.99
N GLU A 611 33.06 39.41 -11.92
CA GLU A 611 32.63 39.07 -10.55
C GLU A 611 31.71 40.13 -9.88
N PRO A 612 31.04 39.73 -8.78
CA PRO A 612 31.01 40.58 -7.59
C PRO A 612 31.55 39.88 -6.33
N GLY A 613 32.59 40.47 -5.75
CA GLY A 613 32.62 40.84 -4.33
C GLY A 613 32.83 39.74 -3.29
N ALA A 614 34.11 39.53 -2.93
CA ALA A 614 34.52 38.87 -1.71
C ALA A 614 34.02 39.60 -0.44
N GLY A 615 33.40 38.86 0.48
CA GLY A 615 33.21 39.22 1.88
C GLY A 615 33.95 38.21 2.77
N GLN A 616 34.91 38.70 3.54
CA GLN A 616 35.79 37.95 4.44
C GLN A 616 35.11 37.52 5.76
N PRO A 617 35.73 36.60 6.53
CA PRO A 617 35.11 35.90 7.66
C PRO A 617 35.26 36.66 8.99
N GLU A 618 34.25 36.56 9.86
CA GLU A 618 34.35 37.01 11.25
C GLU A 618 34.51 35.82 12.21
N SER A 619 35.45 35.98 13.15
CA SER A 619 35.84 35.02 14.16
C SER A 619 35.57 35.58 15.57
N VAL A 620 34.99 34.73 16.43
CA VAL A 620 35.21 34.57 17.89
C VAL A 620 34.81 35.73 18.83
N GLU A 621 33.88 35.46 19.77
CA GLU A 621 34.09 35.64 21.22
C GLU A 621 33.02 34.95 22.09
N SER A 622 33.47 34.42 23.23
CA SER A 622 32.77 33.64 24.27
C SER A 622 31.96 34.51 25.25
N PRO A 623 31.19 33.90 26.19
CA PRO A 623 31.52 34.11 27.60
C PRO A 623 31.35 32.89 28.53
N THR A 624 32.03 32.95 29.68
CA THR A 624 32.20 31.93 30.73
C THR A 624 31.39 32.19 32.02
N SER A 625 31.04 31.08 32.72
CA SER A 625 30.79 30.85 34.18
C SER A 625 29.55 31.53 34.83
N SER A 626 28.82 30.98 35.81
CA SER A 626 29.00 29.96 36.88
C SER A 626 27.62 29.30 37.17
N GLU A 627 27.43 28.13 37.79
CA GLU A 627 27.79 27.70 39.15
C GLU A 627 27.40 26.21 39.36
N GLU A 628 28.22 25.50 40.15
CA GLU A 628 28.12 24.10 40.62
C GLU A 628 27.13 23.97 41.83
N PRO A 629 26.76 22.78 42.40
CA PRO A 629 27.75 21.84 42.98
C PRO A 629 27.45 20.32 43.03
N GLU A 630 28.56 19.59 43.22
CA GLU A 630 28.78 18.41 44.08
C GLU A 630 28.43 16.97 43.60
N GLU A 631 29.50 16.29 43.18
CA GLU A 631 29.95 14.88 43.36
C GLU A 631 29.52 14.12 44.66
N PRO A 632 29.78 12.80 44.86
CA PRO A 632 30.77 11.94 44.17
C PRO A 632 30.39 10.48 43.78
N SER A 633 31.20 10.00 42.83
CA SER A 633 31.80 8.67 42.59
C SER A 633 31.51 7.46 43.51
N ALA A 634 31.41 6.27 42.90
CA ALA A 634 32.44 5.21 43.01
C ALA A 634 32.07 3.96 42.16
N ASP A 635 33.07 3.50 41.38
CA ASP A 635 33.52 2.10 41.18
C ASP A 635 32.45 0.99 41.13
N GLY A 636 32.28 0.24 40.04
CA GLY A 636 33.31 -0.60 39.41
C GLY A 636 33.57 -1.84 40.28
N LEU A 637 33.10 -3.02 39.87
CA LEU A 637 33.68 -4.37 40.12
C LEU A 637 32.73 -5.50 39.69
N ASP A 638 33.22 -6.27 38.70
CA ASP A 638 33.30 -7.73 38.62
C ASP A 638 32.10 -8.64 39.01
N ASP A 639 31.68 -9.40 37.99
CA ASP A 639 31.21 -10.80 38.07
C ASP A 639 32.43 -11.70 38.36
N PRO A 640 32.40 -12.72 39.25
CA PRO A 640 31.92 -14.04 38.82
C PRO A 640 31.32 -14.98 39.91
N ASP A 641 30.50 -15.92 39.44
CA ASP A 641 30.40 -17.35 39.84
C ASP A 641 29.83 -17.78 41.22
N LYS A 642 28.89 -18.75 41.14
CA LYS A 642 28.71 -19.96 41.99
C LYS A 642 28.39 -19.78 43.49
N ASP A 643 27.55 -20.55 44.17
CA ASP A 643 26.91 -21.88 44.01
C ASP A 643 25.81 -21.98 45.13
N PRO A 644 25.15 -23.12 45.44
CA PRO A 644 23.70 -23.17 45.64
C PRO A 644 23.26 -23.42 47.09
N SER A 645 21.96 -23.26 47.36
CA SER A 645 21.17 -23.99 48.38
C SER A 645 19.68 -23.83 48.14
#